data_AF-A0A852ZJS2-F1
#
_entry.id   AF-A0A852ZJS2-F1
#
_cell.length_a   1.000
_cell.length_b   1.000
_cell.length_c   1.000
_cell.angle_alpha   90.00
_cell.angle_beta   90.00
_cell.angle_gamma   90.00
#
_symmetry.space_group_name_H-M   'P 1'
#
loop_
_entity.id
_entity.type
_entity.pdbx_description
1 polymer ?
#
loop_
_entity_poly.entity_id
_entity_poly.type
_entity_poly.pdbx_seq_one_letter_code
_entity_poly.pdbx_strand_id
1 'polypeptide(L)'
;MVRSERLYGGLLALGLAFSGLVAVVATPTPASALDRRVATVDSCDSLAGWTSSGANTLALDTADKKEGAASIASTGPGPDFFTRPFGAPIDTKTNRATGILAFSLYVSDASKLGDRPGQVELTSSGHPDEDEMDWDMAPVRANLHNGWNDIRLPFASSGTVGSPDLSAITFFRMFQFLDDPQTLKIDDIRIEEKVDIPANPRVVHTTLGSADVPIASYDVTEWGAKPDDDGDDTATIQAALDAAGEDGGGVVFAPAGRYDIKGNLVIPASVTLRGDWASPDAGGLGKGTILAAYAGRGDASGTPFITTHDAATVRGLTIWYPEQDDAAAVQPYPWTIQSDPHDGYYGPNLFDLTFVNSYRGVKIAQNNGHFVRNVYGTFLDDGFSLDAVYDIGRLQSVHLGPAYWSGWPATAPRTVPSEADVRSYLRSHATGVTIFKSDWEYLYALSMDDYEVGMRLAETPFGSSNGQAWGIHTAHGKVGLQVDSVNEIGFVFSHSSFETSGPESVSVFATQNIAANPLNGLMFNDVTLGAPDGTPVQLSGTALLSFAHATFTDWSTDSAAIRADSGSVSVTASRFLADKPDACLGAGVSSAVFAANTFAGAPDITNLSKGDVKIDNTTWRPTDFPAAPTADPGPEPVGTQHPDSDALHSVSDYGAQGNGIDDDTSAFAQALNAASAAGGGTVYVPAGRYRLTGHIKIPRDVELRGVADGPHHYGISPRGSVLVATENEGKPSGTAFITLSRHAGVRGLSVYYPYQRYDKPIAYPATIATGGVDAYAVDVTLPDSYTGISVTKDGFSSEYLRGLGLKTFVSVVGADGVRIDNAMNSVGDWQDGAREANAPPANWWLDHPSSVSSGFELTNSDDAVLFNDFGFGVAYGLVIGGSSSNIRVHGHGVDNSERAIQLTGTGYGIDFTNTQLVAIGGGGKRYLDVAGSFSGKARFFNSLAWACTTGSDIAGSGSVVLQQWKSRNSGVQHLGGTLWMDSSFGHTTPQLAIGPDVRRATAYANVGNGGFVIDAQSQQYDARLNIAR
;
A
#
# COMPACT_ATOMS: atom_id res chain seq x y z
N MET A 1 44.52 13.19 -43.35
CA MET A 1 45.68 13.99 -42.90
C MET A 1 46.20 13.34 -41.62
N VAL A 2 47.22 12.50 -41.73
CA VAL A 2 48.60 12.73 -41.27
C VAL A 2 48.78 12.63 -39.74
N ARG A 3 49.31 11.46 -39.33
CA ARG A 3 50.38 11.18 -38.35
C ARG A 3 50.32 11.82 -36.96
N SER A 4 50.45 10.96 -35.94
CA SER A 4 51.75 10.72 -35.30
C SER A 4 51.75 9.47 -34.41
N GLU A 5 52.50 8.45 -34.85
CA GLU A 5 53.11 7.43 -33.98
C GLU A 5 54.28 8.02 -33.19
N ARG A 6 54.88 7.15 -32.33
CA ARG A 6 56.30 7.03 -31.89
C ARG A 6 56.40 7.03 -30.35
N LEU A 7 57.12 6.15 -29.66
CA LEU A 7 58.06 5.06 -30.01
C LEU A 7 58.47 4.31 -28.70
N TYR A 8 58.54 2.96 -28.74
CA TYR A 8 59.58 2.03 -28.20
C TYR A 8 59.81 1.94 -26.67
N GLY A 9 60.20 0.81 -26.07
CA GLY A 9 60.61 -0.55 -26.48
C GLY A 9 60.68 -1.42 -25.20
N GLY A 10 60.81 -2.75 -25.16
CA GLY A 10 61.40 -3.72 -26.09
C GLY A 10 62.65 -4.36 -25.48
N LEU A 11 62.51 -5.44 -24.68
CA LEU A 11 63.53 -6.47 -24.36
C LEU A 11 62.80 -7.71 -23.78
N LEU A 12 62.62 -8.84 -24.51
CA LEU A 12 63.55 -9.98 -24.78
C LEU A 12 64.15 -10.57 -23.48
N ALA A 13 64.15 -11.89 -23.17
CA ALA A 13 63.82 -13.10 -23.92
C ALA A 13 63.90 -14.36 -23.00
N LEU A 14 63.20 -15.44 -23.43
CA LEU A 14 63.38 -16.90 -23.17
C LEU A 14 63.38 -17.41 -21.71
N GLY A 15 62.69 -18.49 -21.32
CA GLY A 15 61.96 -19.54 -22.04
C GLY A 15 62.11 -20.87 -21.29
N LEU A 16 61.04 -21.66 -21.18
CA LEU A 16 61.01 -23.13 -21.29
C LEU A 16 59.72 -23.69 -20.67
N ALA A 17 59.02 -24.49 -21.47
CA ALA A 17 57.85 -25.28 -21.11
C ALA A 17 58.23 -26.47 -20.22
N PHE A 18 57.36 -26.83 -19.28
CA PHE A 18 57.13 -28.23 -18.89
C PHE A 18 55.67 -28.44 -18.48
N SER A 19 55.08 -29.44 -19.12
CA SER A 19 53.78 -30.05 -18.84
C SER A 19 53.68 -30.58 -17.41
N GLY A 20 52.52 -30.43 -16.77
CA GLY A 20 52.22 -31.10 -15.50
C GLY A 20 50.77 -30.92 -15.04
N LEU A 21 50.03 -32.03 -15.11
CA LEU A 21 48.83 -32.41 -14.35
C LEU A 21 47.62 -31.45 -14.33
N VAL A 22 46.57 -31.94 -14.96
CA VAL A 22 45.16 -31.65 -14.66
C VAL A 22 44.91 -31.86 -13.17
N ALA A 23 44.56 -30.78 -12.47
CA ALA A 23 43.75 -30.83 -11.27
C ALA A 23 42.50 -30.00 -11.58
N VAL A 24 41.39 -30.71 -11.85
CA VAL A 24 40.07 -30.11 -11.77
C VAL A 24 39.88 -29.75 -10.29
N VAL A 25 40.09 -28.49 -9.95
CA VAL A 25 39.55 -27.95 -8.72
C VAL A 25 38.07 -27.75 -9.01
N ALA A 26 37.23 -28.63 -8.45
CA ALA A 26 35.82 -28.36 -8.32
C ALA A 26 35.71 -27.04 -7.57
N THR A 27 35.18 -26.01 -8.22
CA THR A 27 34.74 -24.79 -7.55
C THR A 27 33.54 -25.18 -6.68
N PRO A 28 33.63 -25.09 -5.34
CA PRO A 28 32.42 -25.13 -4.55
C PRO A 28 31.62 -23.86 -4.88
N THR A 29 30.36 -24.04 -5.24
CA THR A 29 29.34 -22.99 -5.21
C THR A 29 29.38 -22.34 -3.82
N PRO A 30 29.29 -21.01 -3.68
CA PRO A 30 29.44 -20.41 -2.37
C PRO A 30 28.25 -20.81 -1.48
N ALA A 31 28.55 -21.33 -0.28
CA ALA A 31 27.76 -21.00 0.91
C ALA A 31 27.58 -19.46 0.98
N SER A 32 26.52 -18.98 1.64
CA SER A 32 26.22 -17.54 1.74
C SER A 32 27.54 -16.77 1.97
N ALA A 33 27.84 -15.76 1.17
CA ALA A 33 29.12 -15.04 1.25
C ALA A 33 29.36 -14.34 2.62
N LEU A 34 28.37 -14.45 3.51
CA LEU A 34 28.19 -13.81 4.79
C LEU A 34 28.33 -14.76 5.98
N ASP A 35 28.21 -16.06 5.73
CA ASP A 35 28.44 -17.09 6.74
C ASP A 35 29.70 -17.85 6.34
N ARG A 36 30.78 -17.61 7.08
CA ARG A 36 32.04 -18.30 6.79
C ARG A 36 31.96 -19.68 7.38
N ARG A 37 32.05 -20.73 6.55
CA ARG A 37 32.33 -22.08 7.06
C ARG A 37 33.63 -22.03 7.86
N VAL A 38 33.52 -22.21 9.17
CA VAL A 38 34.64 -22.16 10.11
C VAL A 38 35.03 -23.54 10.62
N ALA A 39 34.11 -24.51 10.57
CA ALA A 39 34.40 -25.92 10.84
C ALA A 39 33.52 -26.86 10.01
N THR A 40 34.05 -28.04 9.67
CA THR A 40 33.25 -29.17 9.18
C THR A 40 32.91 -30.07 10.36
N VAL A 41 31.62 -30.38 10.54
CA VAL A 41 31.17 -31.31 11.57
C VAL A 41 31.27 -32.74 11.04
N ASP A 42 30.65 -33.03 9.91
CA ASP A 42 30.75 -34.32 9.20
C ASP A 42 30.35 -34.11 7.73
N SER A 43 31.11 -34.66 6.78
CA SER A 43 30.78 -34.55 5.35
C SER A 43 29.75 -35.58 4.88
N CYS A 44 29.29 -36.48 5.77
CA CYS A 44 28.29 -37.50 5.47
C CYS A 44 28.69 -38.49 4.36
N ASP A 45 29.99 -38.62 4.06
CA ASP A 45 30.50 -39.50 3.01
C ASP A 45 30.62 -40.99 3.41
N SER A 46 30.33 -41.33 4.67
CA SER A 46 30.51 -42.68 5.22
C SER A 46 29.49 -43.00 6.32
N LEU A 47 28.99 -44.24 6.38
CA LEU A 47 28.16 -44.72 7.49
C LEU A 47 28.94 -44.95 8.78
N ALA A 48 30.28 -44.88 8.75
CA ALA A 48 31.10 -45.21 9.90
C ALA A 48 30.79 -44.31 11.10
N GLY A 49 30.27 -44.90 12.17
CA GLY A 49 29.95 -44.19 13.41
C GLY A 49 28.62 -43.45 13.41
N TRP A 50 27.82 -43.57 12.34
CA TRP A 50 26.42 -43.11 12.32
C TRP A 50 25.49 -44.21 12.84
N THR A 51 24.51 -43.82 13.63
CA THR A 51 23.42 -44.68 14.09
C THR A 51 22.07 -44.00 13.89
N SER A 52 21.01 -44.79 13.91
CA SER A 52 19.61 -44.34 13.89
C SER A 52 18.81 -45.18 14.87
N SER A 53 17.53 -44.84 15.06
CA SER A 53 16.59 -45.73 15.74
C SER A 53 16.60 -47.12 15.08
N GLY A 54 16.43 -48.18 15.87
CA GLY A 54 16.44 -49.57 15.36
C GLY A 54 15.30 -49.89 14.38
N ALA A 55 14.30 -49.02 14.28
CA ALA A 55 13.24 -49.09 13.28
C ALA A 55 13.61 -48.41 11.94
N ASN A 56 14.73 -47.69 11.88
CA ASN A 56 15.24 -47.01 10.70
C ASN A 56 16.39 -47.80 10.08
N THR A 57 16.51 -47.74 8.75
CA THR A 57 17.65 -48.29 8.00
C THR A 57 18.50 -47.16 7.45
N LEU A 58 19.79 -47.15 7.81
CA LEU A 58 20.78 -46.23 7.24
C LEU A 58 21.38 -46.79 5.94
N ALA A 59 21.57 -45.93 4.94
CA ALA A 59 22.25 -46.25 3.69
C ALA A 59 23.04 -45.04 3.18
N LEU A 60 24.14 -45.30 2.46
CA LEU A 60 24.84 -44.27 1.68
C LEU A 60 24.19 -44.10 0.32
N ASP A 61 23.97 -42.86 -0.09
CA ASP A 61 23.49 -42.51 -1.42
C ASP A 61 24.57 -41.71 -2.17
N THR A 62 25.12 -42.30 -3.23
CA THR A 62 26.18 -41.69 -4.04
C THR A 62 25.65 -40.93 -5.25
N ALA A 63 24.36 -41.12 -5.57
CA ALA A 63 23.72 -40.49 -6.72
C ALA A 63 23.08 -39.16 -6.34
N ASP A 64 22.41 -39.10 -5.19
CA ASP A 64 21.65 -37.95 -4.72
C ASP A 64 22.27 -37.38 -3.44
N LYS A 65 23.05 -36.30 -3.61
CA LYS A 65 23.88 -35.64 -2.59
C LYS A 65 24.09 -34.16 -2.93
N LYS A 66 24.52 -33.37 -1.96
CA LYS A 66 24.80 -31.93 -2.08
C LYS A 66 26.28 -31.62 -2.13
N GLU A 67 27.08 -32.26 -1.28
CA GLU A 67 28.53 -32.09 -1.25
C GLU A 67 29.23 -33.46 -1.24
N GLY A 68 30.55 -33.47 -1.43
CA GLY A 68 31.35 -34.69 -1.28
C GLY A 68 31.01 -35.83 -2.25
N ALA A 69 31.18 -37.05 -1.76
CA ALA A 69 31.05 -38.32 -2.47
C ALA A 69 29.71 -39.02 -2.24
N ALA A 70 29.04 -38.80 -1.10
CA ALA A 70 27.75 -39.41 -0.76
C ALA A 70 26.94 -38.58 0.25
N SER A 71 25.64 -38.84 0.36
CA SER A 71 24.81 -38.44 1.49
C SER A 71 24.39 -39.66 2.32
N ILE A 72 23.90 -39.44 3.55
CA ILE A 72 23.39 -40.52 4.40
C ILE A 72 21.87 -40.49 4.41
N ALA A 73 21.24 -41.54 3.90
CA ALA A 73 19.80 -41.75 3.95
C ALA A 73 19.41 -42.56 5.20
N SER A 74 18.32 -42.15 5.86
CA SER A 74 17.67 -42.87 6.96
C SER A 74 16.21 -43.07 6.62
N THR A 75 15.77 -44.32 6.55
CA THR A 75 14.40 -44.68 6.14
C THR A 75 13.72 -45.54 7.20
N GLY A 76 12.57 -45.08 7.69
CA GLY A 76 11.73 -45.81 8.66
C GLY A 76 10.85 -44.88 9.49
N PRO A 77 10.10 -45.43 10.46
CA PRO A 77 9.21 -44.67 11.35
C PRO A 77 9.85 -44.32 12.71
N GLY A 78 11.11 -44.70 12.96
CA GLY A 78 11.79 -44.44 14.21
C GLY A 78 12.15 -42.96 14.39
N PRO A 79 12.14 -42.44 15.62
CA PRO A 79 12.31 -41.01 15.85
C PRO A 79 13.74 -40.51 15.55
N ASP A 80 14.77 -41.25 15.98
CA ASP A 80 16.16 -40.88 15.74
C ASP A 80 16.55 -41.19 14.29
N PHE A 81 16.60 -40.16 13.46
CA PHE A 81 16.99 -40.30 12.06
C PHE A 81 18.50 -40.40 11.92
N PHE A 82 19.23 -39.53 12.64
CA PHE A 82 20.68 -39.44 12.55
C PHE A 82 21.28 -39.19 13.92
N THR A 83 22.28 -39.99 14.29
CA THR A 83 23.02 -39.85 15.54
C THR A 83 24.49 -40.12 15.27
N ARG A 84 25.36 -39.25 15.77
CA ARG A 84 26.79 -39.26 15.45
C ARG A 84 27.65 -38.82 16.63
N PRO A 85 28.24 -39.77 17.38
CA PRO A 85 29.35 -39.47 18.29
C PRO A 85 30.65 -39.22 17.52
N PHE A 86 31.34 -38.13 17.77
CA PHE A 86 32.62 -37.79 17.15
C PHE A 86 33.79 -38.43 17.93
N GLY A 87 34.70 -39.09 17.20
CA GLY A 87 35.88 -39.71 17.82
C GLY A 87 36.93 -38.70 18.30
N ALA A 88 36.91 -37.47 17.76
CA ALA A 88 37.71 -36.35 18.20
C ALA A 88 36.78 -35.13 18.39
N PRO A 89 37.00 -34.32 19.44
CA PRO A 89 36.21 -33.10 19.64
C PRO A 89 36.38 -32.12 18.48
N ILE A 90 35.29 -31.44 18.13
CA ILE A 90 35.18 -30.45 17.08
C ILE A 90 35.17 -29.07 17.75
N ASP A 91 36.18 -28.27 17.42
CA ASP A 91 36.20 -26.86 17.77
C ASP A 91 35.36 -26.10 16.75
N THR A 92 34.25 -25.52 17.21
CA THR A 92 33.33 -24.77 16.34
C THR A 92 33.94 -23.49 15.80
N LYS A 93 35.05 -23.00 16.37
CA LYS A 93 35.76 -21.77 15.99
C LYS A 93 34.91 -20.50 16.04
N THR A 94 33.78 -20.56 16.73
CA THR A 94 32.82 -19.45 16.87
C THR A 94 32.32 -19.38 18.32
N ASN A 95 31.32 -18.56 18.58
CA ASN A 95 30.71 -18.38 19.90
C ASN A 95 29.19 -18.42 19.82
N ARG A 96 28.53 -18.35 20.98
CA ARG A 96 27.07 -18.35 21.09
C ARG A 96 26.36 -17.28 20.26
N ALA A 97 26.98 -16.11 20.08
CA ALA A 97 26.35 -14.98 19.39
C ALA A 97 26.44 -15.08 17.86
N THR A 98 27.48 -15.72 17.34
CA THR A 98 27.81 -15.69 15.89
C THR A 98 27.79 -17.05 15.22
N GLY A 99 27.79 -18.15 15.99
CA GLY A 99 27.85 -19.48 15.43
C GLY A 99 26.53 -19.94 14.83
N ILE A 100 26.60 -20.71 13.76
CA ILE A 100 25.46 -21.33 13.08
C ILE A 100 25.80 -22.79 12.82
N LEU A 101 24.90 -23.71 13.19
CA LEU A 101 24.91 -25.09 12.71
C LEU A 101 24.18 -25.13 11.38
N ALA A 102 24.85 -25.55 10.32
CA ALA A 102 24.25 -25.69 9.00
C ALA A 102 24.42 -27.10 8.44
N PHE A 103 23.42 -27.57 7.67
CA PHE A 103 23.47 -28.85 6.97
C PHE A 103 22.42 -28.94 5.86
N SER A 104 22.66 -29.80 4.88
CA SER A 104 21.69 -30.13 3.84
C SER A 104 20.76 -31.26 4.30
N LEU A 105 19.46 -31.07 4.18
CA LEU A 105 18.44 -32.06 4.57
C LEU A 105 17.48 -32.37 3.41
N TYR A 106 17.52 -33.60 2.91
CA TYR A 106 16.51 -34.11 1.98
C TYR A 106 15.30 -34.65 2.73
N VAL A 107 14.10 -34.26 2.29
CA VAL A 107 12.82 -34.75 2.79
C VAL A 107 12.03 -35.40 1.65
N SER A 108 11.70 -36.68 1.78
CA SER A 108 10.93 -37.40 0.75
C SER A 108 9.49 -36.93 0.63
N ASP A 109 8.87 -36.58 1.75
CA ASP A 109 7.48 -36.11 1.83
C ASP A 109 7.30 -35.29 3.12
N ALA A 110 7.34 -33.96 3.00
CA ALA A 110 7.29 -33.02 4.12
C ALA A 110 5.99 -33.15 4.93
N SER A 111 4.90 -33.60 4.29
CA SER A 111 3.61 -33.77 4.97
C SER A 111 3.62 -34.88 6.03
N LYS A 112 4.57 -35.82 5.97
CA LYS A 112 4.69 -36.94 6.92
C LYS A 112 5.47 -36.62 8.20
N LEU A 113 6.12 -35.47 8.28
CA LEU A 113 6.87 -35.05 9.49
C LEU A 113 5.94 -34.83 10.70
N GLY A 114 4.65 -34.58 10.47
CA GLY A 114 3.62 -34.45 11.50
C GLY A 114 3.89 -33.33 12.51
N ASP A 115 3.17 -33.32 13.64
CA ASP A 115 3.25 -32.27 14.67
C ASP A 115 3.85 -32.77 16.00
N ARG A 116 4.42 -33.96 16.01
CA ARG A 116 5.04 -34.52 17.21
C ARG A 116 6.37 -33.83 17.51
N PRO A 117 6.89 -33.90 18.74
CA PRO A 117 8.17 -33.27 19.08
C PRO A 117 9.35 -33.83 18.29
N GLY A 118 10.38 -33.01 18.11
CA GLY A 118 11.65 -33.36 17.49
C GLY A 118 12.69 -32.28 17.75
N GLN A 119 13.98 -32.64 17.73
CA GLN A 119 15.07 -31.69 17.93
C GLN A 119 16.28 -32.02 17.04
N VAL A 120 17.09 -30.99 16.80
CA VAL A 120 18.49 -31.08 16.36
C VAL A 120 19.38 -30.71 17.54
N GLU A 121 20.46 -31.45 17.76
CA GLU A 121 21.31 -31.31 18.94
C GLU A 121 22.80 -31.35 18.61
N LEU A 122 23.57 -30.51 19.31
CA LEU A 122 25.03 -30.55 19.40
C LEU A 122 25.48 -30.53 20.85
N THR A 123 26.40 -31.42 21.22
CA THR A 123 26.84 -31.56 22.62
C THR A 123 28.34 -31.80 22.75
N SER A 124 28.91 -31.33 23.86
CA SER A 124 30.29 -31.60 24.28
C SER A 124 30.43 -32.77 25.27
N SER A 125 29.34 -33.38 25.74
CA SER A 125 29.38 -34.51 26.71
C SER A 125 29.59 -35.88 26.06
N GLY A 126 29.38 -35.98 24.75
CA GLY A 126 29.51 -37.21 23.96
C GLY A 126 28.22 -38.03 23.83
N HIS A 127 27.10 -37.54 24.39
CA HIS A 127 25.77 -38.12 24.29
C HIS A 127 24.70 -37.01 24.43
N PRO A 128 23.43 -37.23 24.02
CA PRO A 128 22.42 -36.17 24.08
C PRO A 128 21.99 -35.87 25.52
N ASP A 129 21.20 -34.81 25.68
CA ASP A 129 20.53 -34.37 26.91
C ASP A 129 21.48 -33.88 28.03
N GLU A 130 22.77 -33.66 27.73
CA GLU A 130 23.79 -33.16 28.68
C GLU A 130 24.83 -32.28 27.97
N ASP A 131 25.14 -31.11 28.53
CA ASP A 131 26.05 -30.09 27.98
C ASP A 131 25.80 -29.85 26.48
N GLU A 132 24.56 -29.50 26.14
CA GLU A 132 24.06 -29.44 24.77
C GLU A 132 23.43 -28.12 24.37
N MET A 133 23.46 -27.88 23.07
CA MET A 133 22.64 -26.93 22.32
C MET A 133 21.57 -27.71 21.56
N ASP A 134 20.31 -27.35 21.74
CA ASP A 134 19.18 -28.00 21.09
C ASP A 134 18.29 -27.01 20.32
N TRP A 135 17.77 -27.43 19.17
CA TRP A 135 16.83 -26.66 18.37
C TRP A 135 15.56 -27.47 18.13
N ASP A 136 14.40 -26.88 18.41
CA ASP A 136 13.11 -27.49 18.14
C ASP A 136 12.92 -27.71 16.63
N MET A 137 12.44 -28.89 16.23
CA MET A 137 12.11 -29.17 14.83
C MET A 137 10.83 -28.48 14.39
N ALA A 138 9.99 -27.96 15.29
CA ALA A 138 8.71 -27.35 14.96
C ALA A 138 8.83 -26.11 14.05
N PRO A 139 9.74 -25.15 14.27
CA PRO A 139 10.00 -24.04 13.35
C PRO A 139 10.72 -24.50 12.07
N VAL A 140 11.59 -25.50 12.16
CA VAL A 140 12.34 -26.03 11.01
C VAL A 140 11.37 -26.65 10.00
N ARG A 141 10.49 -27.55 10.45
CA ARG A 141 9.56 -28.28 9.60
C ARG A 141 8.47 -27.43 8.96
N ALA A 142 8.16 -26.26 9.53
CA ALA A 142 7.24 -25.29 8.93
C ALA A 142 7.75 -24.75 7.58
N ASN A 143 9.06 -24.83 7.34
CA ASN A 143 9.73 -24.30 6.15
C ASN A 143 10.29 -25.39 5.22
N LEU A 144 10.09 -26.67 5.54
CA LEU A 144 10.59 -27.78 4.72
C LEU A 144 9.69 -28.06 3.51
N HIS A 145 10.32 -28.32 2.37
CA HIS A 145 9.66 -28.81 1.17
C HIS A 145 10.21 -30.18 0.75
N ASN A 146 9.47 -30.88 -0.13
CA ASN A 146 9.91 -32.14 -0.71
C ASN A 146 11.18 -31.92 -1.53
N GLY A 147 12.20 -32.74 -1.31
CA GLY A 147 13.52 -32.56 -1.89
C GLY A 147 14.54 -32.03 -0.88
N TRP A 148 15.60 -31.42 -1.37
CA TRP A 148 16.70 -30.92 -0.55
C TRP A 148 16.44 -29.52 -0.01
N ASN A 149 16.70 -29.34 1.28
CA ASN A 149 16.59 -28.10 2.03
C ASN A 149 17.97 -27.73 2.60
N ASP A 150 18.29 -26.44 2.69
CA ASP A 150 19.49 -25.95 3.40
C ASP A 150 19.06 -25.46 4.78
N ILE A 151 19.50 -26.15 5.83
CA ILE A 151 19.10 -25.89 7.21
C ILE A 151 20.16 -25.05 7.87
N ARG A 152 19.77 -23.93 8.48
CA ARG A 152 20.64 -23.05 9.28
C ARG A 152 20.03 -22.81 10.65
N LEU A 153 20.79 -23.13 11.70
CA LEU A 153 20.36 -23.08 13.08
C LEU A 153 21.34 -22.21 13.89
N PRO A 154 21.00 -20.92 14.13
CA PRO A 154 21.84 -20.02 14.91
C PRO A 154 22.05 -20.55 16.33
N PHE A 155 23.28 -20.50 16.84
CA PHE A 155 23.60 -20.87 18.22
C PHE A 155 22.85 -19.98 19.21
N ALA A 156 22.56 -18.73 18.85
CA ALA A 156 21.81 -17.81 19.70
C ALA A 156 20.34 -18.25 19.92
N SER A 157 19.76 -19.04 19.00
CA SER A 157 18.37 -19.46 19.06
C SER A 157 18.16 -20.84 19.71
N SER A 158 19.23 -21.51 20.13
CA SER A 158 19.12 -22.85 20.69
C SER A 158 18.70 -22.81 22.16
N GLY A 159 17.99 -23.84 22.61
CA GLY A 159 17.95 -24.22 24.02
C GLY A 159 19.35 -24.55 24.55
N THR A 160 19.51 -24.51 25.87
CA THR A 160 20.77 -24.89 26.52
C THR A 160 20.48 -25.81 27.70
N VAL A 161 21.09 -26.98 27.70
CA VAL A 161 21.13 -27.87 28.86
C VAL A 161 22.59 -27.98 29.30
N GLY A 162 22.86 -27.73 30.58
CA GLY A 162 24.23 -27.77 31.12
C GLY A 162 25.10 -26.60 30.64
N SER A 163 26.35 -26.88 30.30
CA SER A 163 27.36 -25.88 29.87
C SER A 163 28.17 -26.40 28.67
N PRO A 164 27.57 -26.44 27.45
CA PRO A 164 28.24 -26.91 26.24
C PRO A 164 29.56 -26.17 25.98
N ASP A 165 30.66 -26.92 25.79
CA ASP A 165 31.96 -26.39 25.36
C ASP A 165 32.02 -26.33 23.84
N LEU A 166 31.82 -25.13 23.30
CA LEU A 166 31.86 -24.87 21.86
C LEU A 166 33.24 -25.13 21.21
N SER A 167 34.30 -25.27 22.00
CA SER A 167 35.62 -25.65 21.48
C SER A 167 35.85 -27.17 21.44
N ALA A 168 34.90 -27.96 21.94
CA ALA A 168 35.04 -29.39 22.14
C ALA A 168 33.72 -30.17 21.93
N ILE A 169 32.99 -29.88 20.86
CA ILE A 169 31.76 -30.60 20.51
C ILE A 169 32.09 -32.04 20.12
N THR A 170 31.40 -33.01 20.71
CA THR A 170 31.70 -34.45 20.57
C THR A 170 30.51 -35.28 20.09
N PHE A 171 29.33 -34.68 19.87
CA PHE A 171 28.17 -35.45 19.42
C PHE A 171 27.11 -34.59 18.71
N PHE A 172 26.43 -35.20 17.74
CA PHE A 172 25.28 -34.66 17.01
C PHE A 172 24.11 -35.64 17.00
N ARG A 173 22.88 -35.14 17.16
CA ARG A 173 21.64 -35.92 16.96
C ARG A 173 20.60 -35.08 16.22
N MET A 174 19.81 -35.75 15.38
CA MET A 174 18.56 -35.21 14.86
C MET A 174 17.48 -36.28 14.96
N PHE A 175 16.39 -35.93 15.64
CA PHE A 175 15.23 -36.80 15.80
C PHE A 175 13.91 -36.07 15.57
N GLN A 176 12.91 -36.82 15.13
CA GLN A 176 11.55 -36.34 14.94
C GLN A 176 10.60 -37.53 15.12
N PHE A 177 9.69 -37.45 16.08
CA PHE A 177 8.66 -38.49 16.21
C PHE A 177 7.70 -38.43 15.01
N LEU A 178 7.40 -39.57 14.41
CA LEU A 178 6.54 -39.67 13.24
C LEU A 178 5.30 -40.55 13.48
N ASP A 179 4.26 -40.28 12.72
CA ASP A 179 3.10 -41.17 12.59
C ASP A 179 3.28 -42.19 11.45
N ASP A 180 3.95 -41.80 10.37
CA ASP A 180 4.20 -42.64 9.18
C ASP A 180 5.70 -42.79 8.85
N PRO A 181 6.14 -43.90 8.24
CA PRO A 181 7.52 -44.06 7.79
C PRO A 181 7.93 -43.00 6.75
N GLN A 182 9.16 -42.51 6.88
CA GLN A 182 9.71 -41.48 6.01
C GLN A 182 11.17 -41.77 5.65
N THR A 183 11.62 -41.22 4.52
CA THR A 183 13.04 -41.14 4.17
C THR A 183 13.53 -39.71 4.34
N LEU A 184 14.54 -39.53 5.19
CA LEU A 184 15.36 -38.32 5.26
C LEU A 184 16.76 -38.62 4.73
N LYS A 185 17.43 -37.64 4.13
CA LYS A 185 18.89 -37.72 3.89
C LYS A 185 19.58 -36.50 4.46
N ILE A 186 20.76 -36.68 5.03
CA ILE A 186 21.58 -35.59 5.55
C ILE A 186 22.92 -35.55 4.83
N ASP A 187 23.41 -34.33 4.60
CA ASP A 187 24.70 -34.06 3.96
C ASP A 187 25.31 -32.75 4.47
N ASP A 188 26.62 -32.60 4.33
CA ASP A 188 27.42 -31.41 4.61
C ASP A 188 27.10 -30.71 5.95
N ILE A 189 27.29 -31.41 7.07
CA ILE A 189 27.11 -30.80 8.39
C ILE A 189 28.34 -29.94 8.70
N ARG A 190 28.09 -28.66 8.98
CA ARG A 190 29.13 -27.65 9.15
C ARG A 190 28.75 -26.63 10.21
N ILE A 191 29.78 -25.98 10.74
CA ILE A 191 29.64 -24.76 11.51
C ILE A 191 30.00 -23.58 10.61
N GLU A 192 29.10 -22.61 10.54
CA GLU A 192 29.34 -21.31 9.95
C GLU A 192 29.44 -20.23 11.04
N GLU A 193 30.10 -19.13 10.73
CA GLU A 193 30.16 -17.92 11.57
C GLU A 193 29.49 -16.78 10.82
N LYS A 194 28.44 -16.20 11.43
CA LYS A 194 27.75 -14.99 10.95
C LYS A 194 28.74 -13.84 10.89
N VAL A 195 28.93 -13.26 9.71
CA VAL A 195 29.62 -11.98 9.56
C VAL A 195 28.67 -10.88 10.03
N ASP A 196 28.96 -10.31 11.20
CA ASP A 196 28.20 -9.20 11.77
C ASP A 196 28.59 -7.89 11.08
N ILE A 197 27.74 -7.44 10.15
CA ILE A 197 27.86 -6.13 9.49
C ILE A 197 26.97 -5.17 10.26
N PRO A 198 27.53 -4.19 11.00
CA PRO A 198 26.72 -3.25 11.76
C PRO A 198 26.00 -2.27 10.82
N ALA A 199 24.79 -1.87 11.20
CA ALA A 199 24.08 -0.79 10.51
C ALA A 199 24.95 0.47 10.45
N ASN A 200 25.03 1.07 9.26
CA ASN A 200 25.80 2.28 9.00
C ASN A 200 24.95 3.27 8.20
N PRO A 201 24.00 3.96 8.86
CA PRO A 201 23.09 4.88 8.19
C PRO A 201 23.86 6.00 7.50
N ARG A 202 23.68 6.11 6.18
CA ARG A 202 24.38 7.07 5.33
C ARG A 202 23.48 7.52 4.18
N VAL A 203 23.70 8.75 3.72
CA VAL A 203 23.11 9.21 2.47
C VAL A 203 23.68 8.38 1.33
N VAL A 204 22.80 7.86 0.49
CA VAL A 204 23.17 7.09 -0.70
C VAL A 204 22.83 7.89 -1.95
N HIS A 205 23.81 8.01 -2.85
CA HIS A 205 23.62 8.72 -4.11
C HIS A 205 23.12 7.75 -5.18
N THR A 206 21.94 8.03 -5.73
CA THR A 206 21.40 7.32 -6.89
C THR A 206 21.99 7.88 -8.18
N THR A 207 22.09 7.04 -9.21
CA THR A 207 22.59 7.44 -10.54
C THR A 207 21.50 8.04 -11.42
N LEU A 208 20.22 7.72 -11.15
CA LEU A 208 19.07 8.21 -11.92
C LEU A 208 18.33 9.38 -11.23
N GLY A 209 18.84 9.84 -10.08
CA GLY A 209 18.18 10.84 -9.24
C GLY A 209 17.19 10.21 -8.27
N SER A 210 16.67 11.00 -7.34
CA SER A 210 15.63 10.58 -6.40
C SER A 210 14.78 11.76 -5.98
N ALA A 211 13.54 11.49 -5.61
CA ALA A 211 12.56 12.49 -5.17
C ALA A 211 12.84 13.01 -3.75
N ASP A 212 13.47 12.19 -2.91
CA ASP A 212 13.90 12.49 -1.54
C ASP A 212 15.40 12.20 -1.38
N VAL A 213 15.98 12.46 -0.20
CA VAL A 213 17.35 12.05 0.13
C VAL A 213 17.34 10.58 0.58
N PRO A 214 17.90 9.63 -0.20
CA PRO A 214 17.96 8.23 0.20
C PRO A 214 18.93 8.06 1.37
N ILE A 215 18.49 7.45 2.47
CA ILE A 215 19.36 7.09 3.61
C ILE A 215 19.25 5.59 3.82
N ALA A 216 20.37 4.88 3.74
CA ALA A 216 20.43 3.43 3.87
C ALA A 216 21.24 2.99 5.08
N SER A 217 20.72 2.02 5.84
CA SER A 217 21.45 1.35 6.91
C SER A 217 22.43 0.32 6.35
N TYR A 218 22.04 -0.33 5.25
CA TYR A 218 22.78 -1.42 4.60
C TYR A 218 22.83 -1.23 3.09
N ASP A 219 23.92 -1.69 2.47
CA ASP A 219 24.04 -1.84 1.01
C ASP A 219 24.25 -3.31 0.68
N VAL A 220 23.43 -3.90 -0.20
CA VAL A 220 23.49 -5.34 -0.54
C VAL A 220 24.87 -5.79 -1.03
N THR A 221 25.69 -4.89 -1.57
CA THR A 221 27.05 -5.22 -2.02
C THR A 221 28.03 -5.46 -0.87
N GLU A 222 27.78 -4.88 0.31
CA GLU A 222 28.50 -5.21 1.55
C GLU A 222 28.21 -6.64 1.98
N TRP A 223 27.05 -7.16 1.58
CA TRP A 223 26.57 -8.50 1.86
C TRP A 223 26.96 -9.53 0.78
N GLY A 224 27.73 -9.10 -0.23
CA GLY A 224 28.28 -9.97 -1.27
C GLY A 224 27.44 -10.07 -2.54
N ALA A 225 26.29 -9.39 -2.61
CA ALA A 225 25.51 -9.30 -3.83
C ALA A 225 26.30 -8.58 -4.93
N LYS A 226 26.25 -9.09 -6.16
CA LYS A 226 27.03 -8.56 -7.28
C LYS A 226 26.14 -8.37 -8.49
N PRO A 227 25.85 -7.11 -8.88
CA PRO A 227 25.09 -6.90 -10.10
C PRO A 227 25.86 -7.40 -11.32
N ASP A 228 25.11 -7.85 -12.31
CA ASP A 228 25.55 -8.21 -13.67
C ASP A 228 26.56 -9.37 -13.74
N ASP A 229 26.56 -10.30 -12.77
CA ASP A 229 27.50 -11.43 -12.73
C ASP A 229 26.90 -12.82 -13.05
N ASP A 230 25.60 -12.89 -13.37
CA ASP A 230 24.80 -14.12 -13.58
C ASP A 230 24.72 -15.07 -12.34
N GLY A 231 25.31 -14.66 -11.22
CA GLY A 231 25.29 -15.33 -9.92
C GLY A 231 23.93 -15.19 -9.24
N ASP A 232 23.61 -16.08 -8.30
CA ASP A 232 22.37 -15.95 -7.53
C ASP A 232 22.59 -15.04 -6.31
N ASP A 233 21.93 -13.89 -6.29
CA ASP A 233 22.04 -12.90 -5.21
C ASP A 233 20.98 -13.09 -4.11
N THR A 234 20.07 -14.07 -4.25
CA THR A 234 18.92 -14.27 -3.35
C THR A 234 19.33 -14.27 -1.88
N ALA A 235 20.28 -15.13 -1.50
CA ALA A 235 20.69 -15.29 -0.11
C ALA A 235 21.37 -14.04 0.46
N THR A 236 22.15 -13.33 -0.36
CA THR A 236 22.88 -12.13 0.07
C THR A 236 21.96 -10.94 0.28
N ILE A 237 20.96 -10.75 -0.60
CA ILE A 237 19.97 -9.69 -0.44
C ILE A 237 19.05 -10.02 0.74
N GLN A 238 18.61 -11.28 0.88
CA GLN A 238 17.78 -11.69 2.01
C GLN A 238 18.47 -11.46 3.35
N ALA A 239 19.75 -11.81 3.48
CA ALA A 239 20.49 -11.59 4.72
C ALA A 239 20.60 -10.11 5.11
N ALA A 240 20.76 -9.20 4.14
CA ALA A 240 20.75 -7.77 4.41
C ALA A 240 19.38 -7.27 4.90
N LEU A 241 18.29 -7.80 4.32
CA LEU A 241 16.91 -7.51 4.73
C LEU A 241 16.63 -8.03 6.13
N ASP A 242 17.04 -9.25 6.43
CA ASP A 242 16.89 -9.87 7.74
C ASP A 242 17.65 -9.09 8.82
N ALA A 243 18.90 -8.67 8.53
CA ALA A 243 19.69 -7.84 9.44
C ALA A 243 19.02 -6.48 9.73
N ALA A 244 18.46 -5.83 8.70
CA ALA A 244 17.65 -4.62 8.91
C ALA A 244 16.41 -4.89 9.78
N GLY A 245 15.78 -6.05 9.62
CA GLY A 245 14.65 -6.48 10.47
C GLY A 245 15.07 -6.70 11.92
N GLU A 246 16.20 -7.36 12.15
CA GLU A 246 16.79 -7.60 13.48
C GLU A 246 17.14 -6.29 14.20
N ASP A 247 17.57 -5.26 13.45
CA ASP A 247 17.86 -3.92 13.98
C ASP A 247 16.62 -3.07 14.26
N GLY A 248 15.43 -3.58 13.97
CA GLY A 248 14.17 -2.89 14.24
C GLY A 248 13.61 -2.11 13.04
N GLY A 249 14.13 -2.34 11.84
CA GLY A 249 13.73 -1.73 10.58
C GLY A 249 14.83 -0.88 9.94
N GLY A 250 14.48 -0.25 8.80
CA GLY A 250 15.40 0.61 8.05
C GLY A 250 15.52 0.21 6.59
N VAL A 251 16.46 0.86 5.91
CA VAL A 251 16.60 0.76 4.45
C VAL A 251 17.80 -0.11 4.08
N VAL A 252 17.55 -1.10 3.23
CA VAL A 252 18.54 -1.89 2.51
C VAL A 252 18.58 -1.38 1.07
N PHE A 253 19.72 -0.83 0.68
CA PHE A 253 19.92 -0.27 -0.64
C PHE A 253 20.55 -1.30 -1.60
N ALA A 254 19.96 -1.43 -2.78
CA ALA A 254 20.50 -2.18 -3.90
C ALA A 254 20.93 -1.20 -5.01
N PRO A 255 22.24 -0.99 -5.23
CA PRO A 255 22.74 -0.12 -6.30
C PRO A 255 22.25 -0.50 -7.70
N ALA A 256 22.45 0.40 -8.67
CA ALA A 256 22.09 0.12 -10.06
C ALA A 256 22.84 -1.10 -10.62
N GLY A 257 22.13 -1.91 -11.40
CA GLY A 257 22.62 -3.16 -11.98
C GLY A 257 21.58 -4.27 -11.92
N ARG A 258 21.86 -5.40 -12.61
CA ARG A 258 20.96 -6.56 -12.62
C ARG A 258 21.36 -7.59 -11.58
N TYR A 259 20.47 -7.89 -10.64
CA TYR A 259 20.63 -8.93 -9.64
C TYR A 259 19.78 -10.14 -10.02
N ASP A 260 20.41 -11.30 -10.17
CA ASP A 260 19.73 -12.55 -10.55
C ASP A 260 19.22 -13.24 -9.28
N ILE A 261 17.89 -13.34 -9.14
CA ILE A 261 17.22 -13.89 -7.95
C ILE A 261 16.56 -15.22 -8.33
N LYS A 262 17.20 -16.33 -7.95
CA LYS A 262 16.74 -17.69 -8.30
C LYS A 262 15.83 -18.30 -7.23
N GLY A 263 15.69 -17.67 -6.07
CA GLY A 263 14.68 -17.99 -5.06
C GLY A 263 13.60 -16.91 -4.92
N ASN A 264 13.13 -16.74 -3.69
CA ASN A 264 12.11 -15.78 -3.29
C ASN A 264 12.69 -14.85 -2.21
N LEU A 265 12.15 -13.64 -2.09
CA LEU A 265 12.53 -12.68 -1.06
C LEU A 265 11.37 -12.43 -0.10
N VAL A 266 11.69 -12.26 1.17
CA VAL A 266 10.77 -11.76 2.20
C VAL A 266 11.28 -10.39 2.63
N ILE A 267 10.42 -9.39 2.58
CA ILE A 267 10.72 -8.05 3.12
C ILE A 267 10.15 -7.98 4.54
N PRO A 268 11.00 -7.95 5.58
CA PRO A 268 10.53 -7.94 6.97
C PRO A 268 9.74 -6.69 7.34
N ALA A 269 9.07 -6.74 8.48
CA ALA A 269 8.30 -5.61 8.98
C ALA A 269 9.20 -4.38 9.21
N SER A 270 8.72 -3.20 8.84
CA SER A 270 9.45 -1.93 8.92
C SER A 270 10.77 -1.87 8.12
N VAL A 271 11.02 -2.83 7.23
CA VAL A 271 12.20 -2.84 6.33
C VAL A 271 11.82 -2.32 4.96
N THR A 272 12.76 -1.58 4.35
CA THR A 272 12.65 -1.09 2.98
C THR A 272 13.72 -1.74 2.10
N LEU A 273 13.31 -2.39 1.01
CA LEU A 273 14.18 -2.66 -0.13
C LEU A 273 14.12 -1.46 -1.08
N ARG A 274 15.23 -0.72 -1.19
CA ARG A 274 15.31 0.49 -2.03
C ARG A 274 16.36 0.32 -3.12
N GLY A 275 16.00 0.66 -4.36
CA GLY A 275 16.95 0.70 -5.47
C GLY A 275 17.19 2.10 -6.03
N ASP A 276 17.82 2.12 -7.20
CA ASP A 276 18.01 3.25 -8.08
C ASP A 276 17.04 3.14 -9.27
N TRP A 277 16.24 4.16 -9.54
CA TRP A 277 15.16 4.08 -10.54
C TRP A 277 14.80 5.44 -11.11
N ALA A 278 14.34 5.42 -12.36
CA ALA A 278 13.63 6.52 -12.97
C ALA A 278 12.39 5.98 -13.69
N SER A 279 11.37 6.82 -13.82
CA SER A 279 10.13 6.46 -14.52
C SER A 279 10.42 5.87 -15.90
N PRO A 280 9.85 4.70 -16.26
CA PRO A 280 10.03 4.12 -17.58
C PRO A 280 9.49 5.05 -18.68
N ASP A 281 8.43 5.81 -18.40
CA ASP A 281 7.86 6.81 -19.32
C ASP A 281 8.76 8.05 -19.48
N ALA A 282 9.65 8.29 -18.51
CA ALA A 282 10.69 9.32 -18.58
C ALA A 282 12.05 8.76 -19.08
N GLY A 283 12.05 7.60 -19.73
CA GLY A 283 13.24 6.98 -20.30
C GLY A 283 14.09 6.18 -19.29
N GLY A 284 13.50 5.77 -18.18
CA GLY A 284 14.11 4.91 -17.15
C GLY A 284 14.06 3.40 -17.46
N LEU A 285 13.31 2.97 -18.47
CA LEU A 285 13.12 1.55 -18.78
C LEU A 285 14.46 0.84 -19.05
N GLY A 286 14.72 -0.24 -18.32
CA GLY A 286 15.96 -1.03 -18.42
C GLY A 286 17.18 -0.38 -17.78
N LYS A 287 16.99 0.61 -16.90
CA LYS A 287 18.05 1.26 -16.13
C LYS A 287 17.83 1.07 -14.63
N GLY A 288 18.86 1.39 -13.85
CA GLY A 288 18.79 1.37 -12.40
C GLY A 288 18.92 -0.03 -11.83
N THR A 289 18.27 -0.28 -10.70
CA THR A 289 18.25 -1.57 -10.02
C THR A 289 17.23 -2.49 -10.66
N ILE A 290 17.67 -3.64 -11.16
CA ILE A 290 16.84 -4.64 -11.83
C ILE A 290 16.92 -5.96 -11.07
N LEU A 291 15.79 -6.46 -10.57
CA LEU A 291 15.67 -7.81 -10.02
C LEU A 291 15.20 -8.76 -11.13
N ALA A 292 16.08 -9.67 -11.55
CA ALA A 292 15.80 -10.71 -12.53
C ALA A 292 15.28 -11.97 -11.82
N ALA A 293 13.96 -12.21 -11.89
CA ALA A 293 13.26 -13.26 -11.18
C ALA A 293 13.17 -14.57 -11.99
N TYR A 294 13.56 -15.70 -11.39
CA TYR A 294 13.51 -17.02 -12.04
C TYR A 294 12.58 -18.05 -11.36
N ALA A 295 12.29 -17.88 -10.07
CA ALA A 295 11.50 -18.85 -9.31
C ALA A 295 10.03 -18.96 -9.79
N GLY A 296 9.43 -20.15 -9.68
CA GLY A 296 7.99 -20.36 -9.88
C GLY A 296 7.50 -20.56 -11.31
N ARG A 297 8.42 -20.67 -12.30
CA ARG A 297 8.03 -20.88 -13.71
C ARG A 297 7.14 -22.11 -13.89
N GLY A 298 5.98 -21.93 -14.50
CA GLY A 298 5.02 -23.00 -14.75
C GLY A 298 3.99 -23.21 -13.63
N ASP A 299 4.04 -22.45 -12.54
CA ASP A 299 3.15 -22.59 -11.39
C ASP A 299 2.59 -21.24 -10.92
N ALA A 300 1.35 -20.91 -11.30
CA ALA A 300 0.68 -19.67 -10.87
C ALA A 300 0.23 -19.68 -9.39
N SER A 301 0.33 -20.82 -8.71
CA SER A 301 -0.08 -21.01 -7.31
C SER A 301 1.09 -21.16 -6.34
N GLY A 302 2.33 -21.11 -6.84
CA GLY A 302 3.54 -21.25 -6.04
C GLY A 302 3.82 -20.05 -5.14
N THR A 303 4.99 -20.08 -4.51
CA THR A 303 5.46 -19.02 -3.62
C THR A 303 5.65 -17.69 -4.38
N PRO A 304 5.11 -16.56 -3.89
CA PRO A 304 5.33 -15.24 -4.48
C PRO A 304 6.81 -14.89 -4.61
N PHE A 305 7.19 -14.15 -5.66
CA PHE A 305 8.60 -13.76 -5.84
C PHE A 305 9.08 -12.90 -4.66
N ILE A 306 8.27 -11.92 -4.25
CA ILE A 306 8.47 -11.12 -3.04
C ILE A 306 7.24 -11.26 -2.14
N THR A 307 7.47 -11.62 -0.87
CA THR A 307 6.46 -11.56 0.20
C THR A 307 6.74 -10.36 1.09
N THR A 308 5.71 -9.58 1.44
CA THR A 308 5.85 -8.37 2.27
C THR A 308 5.14 -8.54 3.62
N HIS A 309 5.83 -8.20 4.71
CA HIS A 309 5.27 -8.13 6.06
C HIS A 309 4.75 -6.71 6.39
N ASP A 310 4.29 -6.50 7.63
CA ASP A 310 3.76 -5.23 8.15
C ASP A 310 4.63 -4.01 7.81
N ALA A 311 4.03 -3.05 7.08
CA ALA A 311 4.67 -1.80 6.67
C ALA A 311 6.00 -1.98 5.91
N ALA A 312 6.23 -3.16 5.33
CA ALA A 312 7.35 -3.39 4.44
C ALA A 312 7.24 -2.48 3.21
N THR A 313 8.38 -1.92 2.80
CA THR A 313 8.44 -1.02 1.65
C THR A 313 9.31 -1.61 0.55
N VAL A 314 8.81 -1.63 -0.67
CA VAL A 314 9.59 -1.96 -1.87
C VAL A 314 9.55 -0.74 -2.77
N ARG A 315 10.73 -0.15 -3.04
CA ARG A 315 10.76 1.07 -3.83
C ARG A 315 11.96 1.26 -4.74
N GLY A 316 11.72 1.95 -5.85
CA GLY A 316 12.78 2.39 -6.76
C GLY A 316 13.50 1.24 -7.45
N LEU A 317 12.77 0.27 -8.00
CA LEU A 317 13.39 -0.85 -8.71
C LEU A 317 12.52 -1.39 -9.85
N THR A 318 13.16 -2.13 -10.76
CA THR A 318 12.52 -2.86 -11.84
C THR A 318 12.52 -4.36 -11.54
N ILE A 319 11.42 -5.06 -11.80
CA ILE A 319 11.32 -6.52 -11.71
C ILE A 319 11.09 -7.08 -13.12
N TRP A 320 11.90 -8.07 -13.50
CA TRP A 320 11.89 -8.67 -14.82
C TRP A 320 11.97 -10.20 -14.73
N TYR A 321 11.16 -10.92 -15.50
CA TYR A 321 11.18 -12.37 -15.62
C TYR A 321 11.93 -12.77 -16.90
N PRO A 322 13.21 -13.19 -16.82
CA PRO A 322 14.03 -13.35 -18.01
C PRO A 322 13.66 -14.55 -18.90
N GLU A 323 12.90 -15.50 -18.35
CA GLU A 323 12.42 -16.70 -19.05
C GLU A 323 10.98 -16.55 -19.60
N GLN A 324 10.43 -15.33 -19.52
CA GLN A 324 9.17 -14.92 -20.12
C GLN A 324 9.47 -14.02 -21.34
N ASP A 325 9.83 -14.62 -22.47
CA ASP A 325 10.40 -13.93 -23.64
C ASP A 325 9.56 -14.06 -24.93
N ASP A 326 8.44 -14.80 -24.88
CA ASP A 326 7.55 -15.02 -26.03
C ASP A 326 6.07 -14.81 -25.67
N ALA A 327 5.45 -13.79 -26.26
CA ALA A 327 4.03 -13.48 -26.08
C ALA A 327 3.09 -14.57 -26.66
N ALA A 328 3.58 -15.42 -27.57
CA ALA A 328 2.81 -16.56 -28.08
C ALA A 328 2.87 -17.79 -27.14
N ALA A 329 3.77 -17.79 -26.16
CA ALA A 329 4.03 -18.92 -25.27
C ALA A 329 4.17 -18.49 -23.80
N VAL A 330 3.31 -17.57 -23.35
CA VAL A 330 3.31 -17.06 -21.97
C VAL A 330 3.25 -18.20 -20.95
N GLN A 331 4.14 -18.14 -19.97
CA GLN A 331 4.22 -19.10 -18.88
C GLN A 331 3.56 -18.55 -17.61
N PRO A 332 2.83 -19.38 -16.85
CA PRO A 332 2.33 -18.98 -15.54
C PRO A 332 3.50 -18.81 -14.55
N TYR A 333 3.40 -17.78 -13.73
CA TYR A 333 4.25 -17.54 -12.55
C TYR A 333 3.37 -17.15 -11.35
N PRO A 334 3.85 -17.34 -10.11
CA PRO A 334 3.18 -16.81 -8.92
C PRO A 334 3.03 -15.28 -8.98
N TRP A 335 2.36 -14.74 -7.96
CA TRP A 335 2.34 -13.29 -7.74
C TRP A 335 3.77 -12.75 -7.62
N THR A 336 4.05 -11.65 -8.31
CA THR A 336 5.37 -11.00 -8.22
C THR A 336 5.57 -10.41 -6.83
N ILE A 337 4.56 -9.71 -6.32
CA ILE A 337 4.51 -9.25 -4.92
C ILE A 337 3.20 -9.70 -4.29
N GLN A 338 3.27 -10.25 -3.09
CA GLN A 338 2.10 -10.58 -2.30
C GLN A 338 2.28 -10.19 -0.82
N SER A 339 1.24 -9.59 -0.22
CA SER A 339 1.20 -9.39 1.23
C SER A 339 1.08 -10.71 1.99
N ASP A 340 1.86 -10.89 3.05
CA ASP A 340 1.71 -12.04 3.92
C ASP A 340 0.35 -11.97 4.67
N PRO A 341 -0.51 -12.99 4.60
CA PRO A 341 -1.81 -12.97 5.28
C PRO A 341 -1.73 -13.15 6.81
N HIS A 342 -0.57 -13.52 7.37
CA HIS A 342 -0.34 -13.69 8.81
C HIS A 342 0.46 -12.54 9.41
N ASP A 343 1.56 -12.15 8.76
CA ASP A 343 2.50 -11.13 9.26
C ASP A 343 2.40 -9.79 8.50
N GLY A 344 1.43 -9.64 7.61
CA GLY A 344 1.10 -8.41 6.89
C GLY A 344 -0.33 -7.97 7.22
N TYR A 345 -0.62 -7.65 8.47
CA TYR A 345 -1.89 -7.00 8.85
C TYR A 345 -1.97 -5.57 8.31
N TYR A 346 -0.84 -4.84 8.28
CA TYR A 346 -0.72 -3.54 7.64
C TYR A 346 -0.05 -3.63 6.28
N GLY A 347 -0.60 -2.90 5.31
CA GLY A 347 -0.28 -3.02 3.89
C GLY A 347 1.16 -2.73 3.53
N PRO A 348 1.65 -3.35 2.45
CA PRO A 348 2.92 -2.97 1.89
C PRO A 348 2.83 -1.56 1.31
N ASN A 349 4.00 -0.92 1.27
CA ASN A 349 4.21 0.31 0.54
C ASN A 349 5.00 0.01 -0.73
N LEU A 350 4.41 0.32 -1.89
CA LEU A 350 5.00 0.01 -3.19
C LEU A 350 5.18 1.30 -3.98
N PHE A 351 6.43 1.75 -4.14
CA PHE A 351 6.73 3.06 -4.75
C PHE A 351 7.71 2.96 -5.91
N ASP A 352 7.44 3.67 -6.99
CA ASP A 352 8.43 3.87 -8.06
C ASP A 352 8.95 2.52 -8.61
N LEU A 353 8.01 1.66 -9.03
CA LEU A 353 8.29 0.28 -9.48
C LEU A 353 7.98 0.08 -10.96
N THR A 354 8.75 -0.78 -11.61
CA THR A 354 8.48 -1.21 -12.99
C THR A 354 8.42 -2.73 -13.08
N PHE A 355 7.33 -3.28 -13.58
CA PHE A 355 7.13 -4.71 -13.82
C PHE A 355 7.18 -4.98 -15.32
N VAL A 356 8.23 -5.63 -15.80
CA VAL A 356 8.48 -5.74 -17.24
C VAL A 356 7.50 -6.70 -17.91
N ASN A 357 7.31 -7.89 -17.34
CA ASN A 357 6.59 -9.01 -17.97
C ASN A 357 6.09 -10.02 -16.91
N SER A 358 5.65 -9.49 -15.78
CA SER A 358 5.09 -10.29 -14.68
C SER A 358 3.81 -11.01 -15.14
N TYR A 359 3.68 -12.31 -14.83
CA TYR A 359 2.42 -13.01 -15.10
C TYR A 359 1.30 -12.45 -14.21
N ARG A 360 1.49 -12.54 -12.90
CA ARG A 360 0.66 -11.90 -11.88
C ARG A 360 1.44 -10.82 -11.17
N GLY A 361 0.90 -9.61 -11.11
CA GLY A 361 1.59 -8.44 -10.56
C GLY A 361 1.60 -8.42 -9.04
N VAL A 362 0.57 -7.82 -8.45
CA VAL A 362 0.49 -7.54 -7.02
C VAL A 362 -0.82 -8.09 -6.44
N LYS A 363 -0.71 -8.87 -5.38
CA LYS A 363 -1.86 -9.30 -4.57
C LYS A 363 -1.75 -8.75 -3.16
N ILE A 364 -2.76 -7.99 -2.77
CA ILE A 364 -2.92 -7.50 -1.40
C ILE A 364 -4.20 -8.12 -0.87
N ALA A 365 -4.06 -8.95 0.15
CA ALA A 365 -5.19 -9.69 0.72
C ALA A 365 -5.11 -9.78 2.23
N GLN A 366 -6.27 -9.69 2.90
CA GLN A 366 -6.39 -9.82 4.37
C GLN A 366 -5.51 -8.83 5.12
N ASN A 367 -5.56 -7.57 4.68
CA ASN A 367 -4.59 -6.54 5.01
C ASN A 367 -5.29 -5.18 5.18
N ASN A 368 -4.61 -4.19 5.76
CA ASN A 368 -5.13 -2.86 6.02
C ASN A 368 -4.15 -1.76 5.60
N GLY A 369 -4.62 -0.76 4.87
CA GLY A 369 -3.87 0.48 4.68
C GLY A 369 -2.71 0.41 3.69
N HIS A 370 -2.79 -0.40 2.62
CA HIS A 370 -1.75 -0.42 1.59
C HIS A 370 -1.60 0.94 0.90
N PHE A 371 -0.36 1.27 0.52
CA PHE A 371 -0.10 2.46 -0.29
C PHE A 371 0.78 2.13 -1.49
N VAL A 372 0.19 2.22 -2.68
CA VAL A 372 0.86 2.03 -3.95
C VAL A 372 0.94 3.37 -4.69
N ARG A 373 2.15 3.78 -5.10
CA ARG A 373 2.35 5.00 -5.90
C ARG A 373 3.39 4.82 -7.01
N ASN A 374 3.14 5.36 -8.20
CA ASN A 374 4.07 5.35 -9.33
C ASN A 374 4.51 3.93 -9.74
N VAL A 375 3.53 3.08 -10.05
CA VAL A 375 3.78 1.70 -10.48
C VAL A 375 3.47 1.54 -11.97
N TYR A 376 4.42 0.96 -12.71
CA TYR A 376 4.35 0.81 -14.16
C TYR A 376 4.52 -0.66 -14.52
N GLY A 377 3.81 -1.18 -15.53
CA GLY A 377 4.15 -2.52 -16.00
C GLY A 377 3.25 -3.18 -17.04
N THR A 378 3.75 -4.30 -17.56
CA THR A 378 3.00 -5.25 -18.39
C THR A 378 2.71 -6.50 -17.57
N PHE A 379 1.42 -6.73 -17.28
CA PHE A 379 0.94 -7.90 -16.53
C PHE A 379 0.16 -8.85 -17.43
N LEU A 380 0.48 -10.15 -17.39
CA LEU A 380 0.02 -11.13 -18.39
C LEU A 380 -1.17 -12.00 -17.96
N ASP A 381 -1.71 -11.81 -16.75
CA ASP A 381 -2.90 -12.48 -16.23
C ASP A 381 -3.71 -11.51 -15.34
N ASP A 382 -3.28 -11.32 -14.09
CA ASP A 382 -3.86 -10.33 -13.18
C ASP A 382 -2.80 -9.29 -12.79
N GLY A 383 -3.08 -8.01 -13.03
CA GLY A 383 -2.20 -6.93 -12.61
C GLY A 383 -2.24 -6.68 -11.11
N PHE A 384 -3.36 -6.16 -10.61
CA PHE A 384 -3.62 -5.99 -9.18
C PHE A 384 -4.83 -6.81 -8.75
N SER A 385 -4.74 -7.46 -7.59
CA SER A 385 -5.86 -8.11 -6.90
C SER A 385 -5.95 -7.63 -5.46
N LEU A 386 -7.05 -6.96 -5.10
CA LEU A 386 -7.34 -6.48 -3.75
C LEU A 386 -8.51 -7.25 -3.15
N ASP A 387 -8.32 -7.87 -1.99
CA ASP A 387 -9.40 -8.59 -1.29
C ASP A 387 -9.25 -8.57 0.24
N ALA A 388 -10.37 -8.68 0.95
CA ALA A 388 -10.40 -8.61 2.42
C ALA A 388 -9.60 -7.42 3.00
N VAL A 389 -9.67 -6.25 2.34
CA VAL A 389 -9.13 -4.99 2.84
C VAL A 389 -10.24 -4.27 3.61
N TYR A 390 -9.99 -3.98 4.89
CA TYR A 390 -10.99 -3.39 5.79
C TYR A 390 -10.65 -1.96 6.19
N ASP A 391 -9.37 -1.60 6.12
CA ASP A 391 -8.87 -0.24 6.35
C ASP A 391 -8.07 0.25 5.14
N ILE A 392 -8.10 1.56 4.95
CA ILE A 392 -8.16 2.21 3.65
C ILE A 392 -6.96 1.98 2.74
N GLY A 393 -7.20 1.26 1.64
CA GLY A 393 -6.27 1.07 0.54
C GLY A 393 -6.13 2.26 -0.40
N ARG A 394 -4.92 2.45 -0.95
CA ARG A 394 -4.60 3.50 -1.93
C ARG A 394 -3.81 2.95 -3.12
N LEU A 395 -4.33 3.21 -4.33
CA LEU A 395 -3.58 3.10 -5.58
C LEU A 395 -3.50 4.47 -6.25
N GLN A 396 -2.28 4.99 -6.43
CA GLN A 396 -2.03 6.31 -6.99
C GLN A 396 -1.02 6.22 -8.14
N SER A 397 -1.30 6.82 -9.30
CA SER A 397 -0.37 6.85 -10.44
C SER A 397 0.12 5.45 -10.86
N VAL A 398 -0.82 4.61 -11.30
CA VAL A 398 -0.51 3.24 -11.80
C VAL A 398 -0.71 3.20 -13.31
N HIS A 399 0.28 2.70 -14.05
CA HIS A 399 0.32 2.74 -15.51
C HIS A 399 0.60 1.37 -16.10
N LEU A 400 -0.42 0.75 -16.67
CA LEU A 400 -0.38 -0.63 -17.17
C LEU A 400 -0.53 -0.63 -18.69
N GLY A 401 0.33 -1.39 -19.38
CA GLY A 401 0.23 -1.46 -20.83
C GLY A 401 1.32 -2.31 -21.49
N PRO A 402 1.26 -2.48 -22.81
CA PRO A 402 2.15 -3.37 -23.58
C PRO A 402 3.59 -2.84 -23.73
N ALA A 403 3.78 -1.54 -23.57
CA ALA A 403 5.04 -0.85 -23.87
C ALA A 403 6.19 -1.23 -22.94
N TYR A 404 5.91 -1.65 -21.70
CA TYR A 404 6.95 -1.97 -20.72
C TYR A 404 7.65 -3.29 -21.03
N TRP A 405 6.92 -4.30 -21.55
CA TRP A 405 7.55 -5.52 -22.07
C TRP A 405 8.14 -5.31 -23.45
N SER A 406 7.35 -4.81 -24.40
CA SER A 406 7.76 -4.71 -25.81
C SER A 406 8.86 -3.66 -26.05
N GLY A 407 8.95 -2.64 -25.20
CA GLY A 407 10.02 -1.64 -25.20
C GLY A 407 11.24 -2.04 -24.38
N TRP A 408 11.23 -3.19 -23.70
CA TRP A 408 12.35 -3.65 -22.89
C TRP A 408 13.63 -3.77 -23.75
N PRO A 409 14.80 -3.36 -23.24
CA PRO A 409 16.05 -3.53 -23.99
C PRO A 409 16.39 -5.00 -24.20
N ALA A 410 16.51 -5.42 -25.46
CA ALA A 410 16.91 -6.78 -25.80
C ALA A 410 18.33 -7.07 -25.27
N THR A 411 18.49 -8.16 -24.51
CA THR A 411 19.77 -8.65 -24.00
C THR A 411 20.06 -10.02 -24.61
N ALA A 412 21.06 -10.13 -25.49
CA ALA A 412 21.40 -11.41 -26.12
C ALA A 412 21.66 -12.50 -25.05
N PRO A 413 21.11 -13.72 -25.19
CA PRO A 413 20.42 -14.28 -26.37
C PRO A 413 18.91 -14.00 -26.45
N ARG A 414 18.33 -13.26 -25.50
CA ARG A 414 16.89 -13.08 -25.35
C ARG A 414 16.34 -12.03 -26.33
N THR A 415 15.26 -12.39 -27.03
CA THR A 415 14.48 -11.49 -27.87
C THR A 415 13.33 -10.90 -27.07
N VAL A 416 12.84 -9.74 -27.50
CA VAL A 416 11.68 -9.07 -26.89
C VAL A 416 10.51 -9.19 -27.88
N PRO A 417 9.28 -9.54 -27.42
CA PRO A 417 8.15 -9.71 -28.32
C PRO A 417 7.77 -8.41 -29.02
N SER A 418 7.12 -8.51 -30.18
CA SER A 418 6.59 -7.32 -30.83
C SER A 418 5.45 -6.72 -30.01
N GLU A 419 5.33 -5.40 -30.02
CA GLU A 419 4.25 -4.72 -29.30
C GLU A 419 2.86 -5.19 -29.75
N ALA A 420 2.69 -5.50 -31.04
CA ALA A 420 1.43 -6.04 -31.57
C ALA A 420 1.06 -7.39 -30.96
N ASP A 421 2.04 -8.29 -30.74
CA ASP A 421 1.80 -9.59 -30.12
C ASP A 421 1.42 -9.43 -28.64
N VAL A 422 2.11 -8.53 -27.92
CA VAL A 422 1.80 -8.22 -26.52
C VAL A 422 0.38 -7.63 -26.40
N ARG A 423 0.04 -6.63 -27.23
CA ARG A 423 -1.32 -6.04 -27.28
C ARG A 423 -2.39 -7.10 -27.52
N SER A 424 -2.18 -7.97 -28.52
CA SER A 424 -3.13 -9.05 -28.83
C SER A 424 -3.30 -10.03 -27.67
N TYR A 425 -2.20 -10.35 -26.96
CA TYR A 425 -2.23 -11.24 -25.81
C TYR A 425 -2.99 -10.61 -24.64
N LEU A 426 -2.62 -9.39 -24.21
CA LEU A 426 -3.26 -8.70 -23.08
C LEU A 426 -4.77 -8.59 -23.27
N ARG A 427 -5.19 -8.22 -24.48
CA ARG A 427 -6.59 -8.02 -24.84
C ARG A 427 -7.43 -9.29 -24.73
N SER A 428 -6.79 -10.45 -24.73
CA SER A 428 -7.45 -11.75 -24.75
C SER A 428 -7.32 -12.55 -23.45
N HIS A 429 -6.49 -12.10 -22.50
CA HIS A 429 -6.15 -12.91 -21.33
C HIS A 429 -5.99 -12.13 -20.02
N ALA A 430 -5.77 -10.81 -20.06
CA ALA A 430 -5.30 -10.09 -18.88
C ALA A 430 -6.33 -9.11 -18.31
N THR A 431 -6.41 -9.04 -16.98
CA THR A 431 -7.15 -8.01 -16.23
C THR A 431 -6.16 -7.04 -15.55
N GLY A 432 -6.38 -5.73 -15.71
CA GLY A 432 -5.50 -4.71 -15.14
C GLY A 432 -5.61 -4.65 -13.61
N VAL A 433 -6.78 -4.26 -13.10
CA VAL A 433 -7.04 -4.14 -11.66
C VAL A 433 -8.35 -4.83 -11.29
N THR A 434 -8.30 -5.77 -10.35
CA THR A 434 -9.48 -6.40 -9.76
C THR A 434 -9.62 -6.01 -8.30
N ILE A 435 -10.79 -5.49 -7.93
CA ILE A 435 -11.13 -5.16 -6.55
C ILE A 435 -12.32 -6.02 -6.13
N PHE A 436 -12.11 -6.79 -5.07
CA PHE A 436 -13.12 -7.60 -4.42
C PHE A 436 -13.64 -6.88 -3.17
N LYS A 437 -13.39 -7.43 -1.97
CA LYS A 437 -13.69 -6.74 -0.73
C LYS A 437 -12.59 -5.73 -0.41
N SER A 438 -12.91 -4.45 -0.58
CA SER A 438 -12.15 -3.32 -0.01
C SER A 438 -13.13 -2.28 0.54
N ASP A 439 -12.98 -1.91 1.81
CA ASP A 439 -13.71 -0.77 2.37
C ASP A 439 -12.95 0.52 2.11
N TRP A 440 -13.64 1.49 1.51
CA TRP A 440 -13.14 2.84 1.28
C TRP A 440 -11.96 2.95 0.30
N GLU A 441 -11.84 2.07 -0.69
CA GLU A 441 -10.68 2.12 -1.61
C GLU A 441 -10.53 3.48 -2.30
N TYR A 442 -9.32 4.03 -2.29
CA TYR A 442 -8.96 5.29 -2.93
C TYR A 442 -8.12 5.06 -4.18
N LEU A 443 -8.65 5.46 -5.32
CA LEU A 443 -8.00 5.30 -6.62
C LEU A 443 -7.75 6.67 -7.26
N TYR A 444 -6.51 6.91 -7.68
CA TYR A 444 -6.13 8.16 -8.31
C TYR A 444 -5.15 7.93 -9.47
N ALA A 445 -5.46 8.45 -10.66
CA ALA A 445 -4.59 8.41 -11.84
C ALA A 445 -4.14 6.97 -12.23
N LEU A 446 -5.09 6.10 -12.51
CA LEU A 446 -4.82 4.74 -13.01
C LEU A 446 -4.99 4.73 -14.53
N SER A 447 -4.04 4.15 -15.26
CA SER A 447 -4.14 3.92 -16.71
C SER A 447 -3.90 2.46 -17.07
N MET A 448 -4.77 1.89 -17.92
CA MET A 448 -4.70 0.50 -18.38
C MET A 448 -4.95 0.43 -19.90
N ASP A 449 -3.93 0.05 -20.67
CA ASP A 449 -3.98 -0.07 -22.14
C ASP A 449 -4.01 -1.54 -22.61
N ASP A 450 -4.88 -1.85 -23.56
CA ASP A 450 -5.06 -3.17 -24.21
C ASP A 450 -5.48 -4.34 -23.32
N TYR A 451 -5.81 -4.16 -22.05
CA TYR A 451 -6.28 -5.27 -21.22
C TYR A 451 -7.63 -5.82 -21.68
N GLU A 452 -7.88 -7.12 -21.50
CA GLU A 452 -9.21 -7.71 -21.73
C GLU A 452 -10.25 -6.98 -20.87
N VAL A 453 -9.95 -6.85 -19.58
CA VAL A 453 -10.68 -5.98 -18.66
C VAL A 453 -9.70 -4.99 -18.05
N GLY A 454 -9.91 -3.69 -18.25
CA GLY A 454 -9.09 -2.67 -17.63
C GLY A 454 -9.22 -2.71 -16.10
N MET A 455 -10.44 -2.49 -15.61
CA MET A 455 -10.78 -2.55 -14.19
C MET A 455 -12.01 -3.42 -13.94
N ARG A 456 -11.96 -4.22 -12.87
CA ARG A 456 -13.05 -5.12 -12.46
C ARG A 456 -13.44 -4.91 -11.00
N LEU A 457 -14.73 -4.74 -10.75
CA LEU A 457 -15.32 -4.80 -9.41
C LEU A 457 -16.09 -6.12 -9.25
N ALA A 458 -15.74 -6.90 -8.23
CA ALA A 458 -16.29 -8.23 -8.00
C ALA A 458 -16.53 -8.50 -6.51
N GLU A 459 -17.01 -9.70 -6.19
CA GLU A 459 -17.20 -10.15 -4.81
C GLU A 459 -16.53 -11.49 -4.56
N THR A 460 -16.04 -11.66 -3.33
CA THR A 460 -15.64 -12.94 -2.74
C THR A 460 -16.51 -13.20 -1.51
N PRO A 461 -16.33 -14.33 -0.78
CA PRO A 461 -17.01 -14.52 0.50
C PRO A 461 -16.74 -13.43 1.55
N PHE A 462 -15.69 -12.61 1.38
CA PHE A 462 -15.40 -11.46 2.24
C PHE A 462 -16.30 -10.25 1.94
N GLY A 463 -16.93 -10.21 0.76
CA GLY A 463 -17.87 -9.18 0.33
C GLY A 463 -17.43 -8.46 -0.95
N SER A 464 -18.01 -7.28 -1.17
CA SER A 464 -17.75 -6.39 -2.30
C SER A 464 -17.31 -5.00 -1.82
N SER A 465 -16.72 -4.21 -2.72
CA SER A 465 -16.12 -2.92 -2.37
C SER A 465 -17.08 -1.73 -2.42
N ASN A 466 -16.80 -0.73 -1.57
CA ASN A 466 -17.13 0.68 -1.82
C ASN A 466 -15.82 1.47 -1.97
N GLY A 467 -15.88 2.60 -2.65
CA GLY A 467 -14.68 3.40 -2.86
C GLY A 467 -14.91 4.61 -3.76
N GLN A 468 -13.81 5.28 -4.07
CA GLN A 468 -13.80 6.48 -4.88
C GLN A 468 -12.62 6.50 -5.85
N ALA A 469 -12.86 7.05 -7.03
CA ALA A 469 -11.90 7.09 -8.12
C ALA A 469 -11.83 8.47 -8.77
N TRP A 470 -10.61 8.89 -9.09
CA TRP A 470 -10.33 10.04 -9.94
C TRP A 470 -9.29 9.68 -10.99
N GLY A 471 -9.50 10.07 -12.25
CA GLY A 471 -8.51 9.86 -13.30
C GLY A 471 -8.29 8.39 -13.64
N ILE A 472 -9.37 7.60 -13.80
CA ILE A 472 -9.27 6.21 -14.29
C ILE A 472 -9.34 6.22 -15.81
N HIS A 473 -8.30 5.73 -16.47
CA HIS A 473 -8.16 5.76 -17.92
C HIS A 473 -7.97 4.34 -18.47
N THR A 474 -8.90 3.90 -19.31
CA THR A 474 -8.75 2.64 -20.06
C THR A 474 -8.77 2.95 -21.55
N ALA A 475 -7.97 2.21 -22.32
CA ALA A 475 -7.85 2.37 -23.77
C ALA A 475 -7.64 1.01 -24.45
N HIS A 476 -8.13 0.89 -25.68
CA HIS A 476 -7.92 -0.23 -26.61
C HIS A 476 -8.30 -1.65 -26.12
N GLY A 477 -8.75 -1.83 -24.88
CA GLY A 477 -9.20 -3.09 -24.29
C GLY A 477 -10.59 -3.55 -24.77
N LYS A 478 -11.02 -4.74 -24.32
CA LYS A 478 -12.39 -5.24 -24.61
C LYS A 478 -13.40 -4.58 -23.67
N VAL A 479 -13.14 -4.59 -22.36
CA VAL A 479 -14.00 -3.95 -21.36
C VAL A 479 -13.19 -2.93 -20.57
N GLY A 480 -13.64 -1.68 -20.52
CA GLY A 480 -12.98 -0.64 -19.73
C GLY A 480 -13.17 -0.89 -18.23
N LEU A 481 -14.42 -0.83 -17.78
CA LEU A 481 -14.85 -1.15 -16.42
C LEU A 481 -15.90 -2.26 -16.43
N GLN A 482 -15.58 -3.41 -15.85
CA GLN A 482 -16.54 -4.49 -15.59
C GLN A 482 -17.01 -4.44 -14.14
N VAL A 483 -18.32 -4.49 -13.94
CA VAL A 483 -18.94 -4.47 -12.60
C VAL A 483 -19.77 -5.74 -12.44
N ASP A 484 -19.20 -6.72 -11.77
CA ASP A 484 -19.87 -7.95 -11.36
C ASP A 484 -20.58 -7.80 -10.02
N SER A 485 -19.98 -7.05 -9.08
CA SER A 485 -20.60 -6.71 -7.80
C SER A 485 -20.05 -5.39 -7.29
N VAL A 486 -20.82 -4.72 -6.43
CA VAL A 486 -20.43 -3.51 -5.72
C VAL A 486 -21.22 -3.45 -4.42
N ASN A 487 -20.63 -2.85 -3.39
CA ASN A 487 -21.32 -2.65 -2.13
C ASN A 487 -22.55 -1.72 -2.33
N GLU A 488 -23.59 -1.91 -1.51
CA GLU A 488 -24.80 -1.08 -1.51
C GLU A 488 -24.54 0.42 -1.25
N ILE A 489 -23.40 0.77 -0.63
CA ILE A 489 -22.94 2.15 -0.48
C ILE A 489 -22.58 2.77 -1.82
N GLY A 490 -21.98 2.00 -2.73
CA GLY A 490 -21.66 2.39 -4.11
C GLY A 490 -20.18 2.71 -4.35
N PHE A 491 -19.87 3.04 -5.60
CA PHE A 491 -18.54 3.43 -6.07
C PHE A 491 -18.66 4.68 -6.94
N VAL A 492 -17.78 5.65 -6.76
CA VAL A 492 -17.82 6.94 -7.46
C VAL A 492 -16.60 7.13 -8.37
N PHE A 493 -16.82 7.65 -9.57
CA PHE A 493 -15.79 7.92 -10.58
C PHE A 493 -15.88 9.36 -11.06
N SER A 494 -14.77 10.07 -11.02
CA SER A 494 -14.67 11.47 -11.45
C SER A 494 -13.51 11.63 -12.43
N HIS A 495 -13.63 12.51 -13.43
CA HIS A 495 -12.53 12.85 -14.37
C HIS A 495 -11.86 11.64 -15.01
N SER A 496 -12.66 10.67 -15.44
CA SER A 496 -12.18 9.36 -15.90
C SER A 496 -12.51 9.14 -17.38
N SER A 497 -11.76 8.29 -18.09
CA SER A 497 -12.08 7.90 -19.47
C SER A 497 -12.10 6.39 -19.64
N PHE A 498 -13.20 5.87 -20.16
CA PHE A 498 -13.31 4.46 -20.53
C PHE A 498 -13.44 4.37 -22.05
N GLU A 499 -12.32 4.15 -22.72
CA GLU A 499 -12.22 4.03 -24.17
C GLU A 499 -11.87 2.58 -24.52
N THR A 500 -12.63 2.00 -25.44
CA THR A 500 -12.46 0.59 -25.86
C THR A 500 -12.54 0.49 -27.37
N SER A 501 -12.11 -0.64 -27.93
CA SER A 501 -12.13 -0.85 -29.39
C SER A 501 -12.55 -2.27 -29.75
N GLY A 502 -13.03 -2.49 -30.98
CA GLY A 502 -13.46 -3.80 -31.48
C GLY A 502 -14.94 -4.13 -31.24
N PRO A 503 -15.50 -5.09 -32.00
CA PRO A 503 -16.95 -5.30 -32.11
C PRO A 503 -17.62 -5.80 -30.83
N GLU A 504 -16.86 -6.42 -29.93
CA GLU A 504 -17.35 -6.97 -28.66
C GLU A 504 -17.11 -5.99 -27.49
N SER A 505 -16.63 -4.77 -27.77
CA SER A 505 -16.11 -3.89 -26.74
C SER A 505 -17.19 -3.13 -25.96
N VAL A 506 -16.94 -2.93 -24.67
CA VAL A 506 -17.83 -2.18 -23.79
C VAL A 506 -17.04 -1.26 -22.86
N SER A 507 -17.30 0.05 -22.87
CA SER A 507 -16.57 0.97 -21.98
C SER A 507 -16.91 0.73 -20.50
N VAL A 508 -18.20 0.66 -20.17
CA VAL A 508 -18.70 0.33 -18.83
C VAL A 508 -19.74 -0.79 -18.93
N PHE A 509 -19.41 -1.95 -18.36
CA PHE A 509 -20.27 -3.13 -18.37
C PHE A 509 -20.72 -3.50 -16.95
N ALA A 510 -21.96 -3.16 -16.60
CA ALA A 510 -22.60 -3.67 -15.39
C ALA A 510 -23.33 -4.99 -15.70
N THR A 511 -22.73 -6.09 -15.27
CA THR A 511 -23.13 -7.44 -15.70
C THR A 511 -24.44 -7.88 -15.02
N GLN A 512 -25.01 -8.98 -15.49
CA GLN A 512 -26.16 -9.63 -14.85
C GLN A 512 -25.86 -10.16 -13.44
N ASN A 513 -24.57 -10.26 -13.05
CA ASN A 513 -24.17 -10.79 -11.75
C ASN A 513 -24.38 -9.78 -10.62
N ILE A 514 -24.48 -8.49 -10.94
CA ILE A 514 -24.70 -7.47 -9.91
C ILE A 514 -25.99 -7.78 -9.18
N ALA A 515 -25.85 -8.01 -7.86
CA ALA A 515 -26.94 -8.48 -7.03
C ALA A 515 -28.19 -7.62 -7.25
N ALA A 516 -29.36 -8.26 -7.19
CA ALA A 516 -30.66 -7.61 -7.32
C ALA A 516 -31.02 -6.77 -6.09
N ASN A 517 -30.12 -5.86 -5.72
CA ASN A 517 -30.25 -4.93 -4.63
C ASN A 517 -30.48 -3.53 -5.21
N PRO A 518 -31.66 -2.92 -4.98
CA PRO A 518 -32.00 -1.58 -5.47
C PRO A 518 -31.17 -0.48 -4.80
N LEU A 519 -30.14 -0.80 -4.01
CA LEU A 519 -29.22 0.14 -3.41
C LEU A 519 -27.87 0.23 -4.16
N ASN A 520 -27.49 -0.82 -4.90
CA ASN A 520 -26.23 -0.86 -5.64
C ASN A 520 -26.19 0.26 -6.68
N GLY A 521 -25.17 1.10 -6.68
CA GLY A 521 -25.13 2.23 -7.60
C GLY A 521 -23.73 2.76 -7.83
N LEU A 522 -23.47 3.14 -9.08
CA LEU A 522 -22.24 3.75 -9.54
C LEU A 522 -22.57 5.14 -10.08
N MET A 523 -21.73 6.11 -9.71
CA MET A 523 -21.91 7.51 -10.10
C MET A 523 -20.65 8.01 -10.80
N PHE A 524 -20.85 8.55 -12.00
CA PHE A 524 -19.83 9.02 -12.91
C PHE A 524 -20.02 10.52 -13.12
N ASN A 525 -18.98 11.30 -12.86
CA ASN A 525 -18.96 12.75 -13.04
C ASN A 525 -17.79 13.14 -13.95
N ASP A 526 -18.06 13.94 -14.99
CA ASP A 526 -17.04 14.38 -15.95
C ASP A 526 -16.23 13.19 -16.52
N VAL A 527 -16.94 12.22 -17.10
CA VAL A 527 -16.31 11.03 -17.68
C VAL A 527 -16.40 11.02 -19.20
N THR A 528 -15.40 10.44 -19.87
CA THR A 528 -15.40 10.21 -21.31
C THR A 528 -15.60 8.72 -21.60
N LEU A 529 -16.48 8.39 -22.54
CA LEU A 529 -16.90 7.03 -22.84
C LEU A 529 -16.92 6.82 -24.35
N GLY A 530 -16.16 5.85 -24.84
CA GLY A 530 -16.14 5.52 -26.28
C GLY A 530 -15.86 4.06 -26.58
N ALA A 531 -16.58 3.55 -27.57
CA ALA A 531 -16.47 2.19 -28.06
C ALA A 531 -16.85 2.16 -29.55
N PRO A 532 -16.02 2.68 -30.48
CA PRO A 532 -16.42 2.96 -31.86
C PRO A 532 -17.06 1.80 -32.62
N ASP A 533 -16.62 0.56 -32.32
CA ASP A 533 -17.15 -0.67 -32.90
C ASP A 533 -18.10 -1.44 -31.95
N GLY A 534 -18.25 -0.96 -30.71
CA GLY A 534 -18.96 -1.63 -29.62
C GLY A 534 -20.03 -0.75 -28.96
N THR A 535 -20.14 -0.85 -27.63
CA THR A 535 -21.19 -0.20 -26.82
C THR A 535 -20.57 0.55 -25.62
N PRO A 536 -20.68 1.89 -25.53
CA PRO A 536 -20.10 2.62 -24.41
C PRO A 536 -20.65 2.18 -23.05
N VAL A 537 -21.97 2.05 -22.89
CA VAL A 537 -22.58 1.60 -21.63
C VAL A 537 -23.51 0.43 -21.86
N GLN A 538 -23.25 -0.69 -21.19
CA GLN A 538 -24.13 -1.86 -21.12
C GLN A 538 -24.52 -2.12 -19.66
N LEU A 539 -25.81 -2.00 -19.35
CA LEU A 539 -26.40 -2.34 -18.05
C LEU A 539 -27.32 -3.55 -18.21
N SER A 540 -26.83 -4.73 -17.84
CA SER A 540 -27.62 -5.97 -17.89
C SER A 540 -28.23 -6.34 -16.54
N GLY A 541 -27.66 -5.86 -15.43
CA GLY A 541 -28.21 -6.04 -14.08
C GLY A 541 -29.06 -4.87 -13.56
N THR A 542 -29.39 -4.88 -12.26
CA THR A 542 -30.41 -3.98 -11.66
C THR A 542 -29.86 -2.79 -10.86
N ALA A 543 -28.60 -2.42 -11.09
CA ALA A 543 -27.97 -1.28 -10.42
C ALA A 543 -28.47 0.08 -10.95
N LEU A 544 -28.10 1.15 -10.24
CA LEU A 544 -28.18 2.52 -10.75
C LEU A 544 -26.85 2.90 -11.40
N LEU A 545 -26.89 3.31 -12.67
CA LEU A 545 -25.77 4.03 -13.30
C LEU A 545 -26.17 5.50 -13.48
N SER A 546 -25.42 6.41 -12.84
CA SER A 546 -25.66 7.86 -12.94
C SER A 546 -24.49 8.54 -13.63
N PHE A 547 -24.73 9.22 -14.74
CA PHE A 547 -23.77 9.97 -15.51
C PHE A 547 -24.13 11.45 -15.49
N ALA A 548 -23.26 12.28 -14.92
CA ALA A 548 -23.36 13.73 -14.94
C ALA A 548 -22.15 14.31 -15.69
N HIS A 549 -22.40 15.20 -16.65
CA HIS A 549 -21.33 15.80 -17.48
C HIS A 549 -20.50 14.77 -18.26
N ALA A 550 -21.08 13.63 -18.62
CA ALA A 550 -20.36 12.64 -19.41
C ALA A 550 -20.24 13.06 -20.89
N THR A 551 -19.19 12.59 -21.56
CA THR A 551 -18.98 12.74 -23.00
C THR A 551 -18.93 11.37 -23.66
N PHE A 552 -19.94 11.05 -24.47
CA PHE A 552 -19.98 9.85 -25.32
C PHE A 552 -19.36 10.18 -26.67
N THR A 553 -18.18 9.62 -26.95
CA THR A 553 -17.34 9.99 -28.09
C THR A 553 -17.75 9.29 -29.39
N ASP A 554 -17.86 7.97 -29.38
CA ASP A 554 -18.31 7.17 -30.52
C ASP A 554 -18.82 5.78 -30.12
N TRP A 555 -19.66 5.17 -30.96
CA TRP A 555 -20.22 3.82 -30.76
C TRP A 555 -20.63 3.13 -32.07
N SER A 556 -20.87 1.81 -32.04
CA SER A 556 -21.31 1.07 -33.22
C SER A 556 -22.67 1.54 -33.74
N THR A 557 -22.87 1.56 -35.06
CA THR A 557 -24.18 1.81 -35.67
C THR A 557 -25.20 0.71 -35.38
N ASP A 558 -24.74 -0.48 -35.02
CA ASP A 558 -25.60 -1.61 -34.62
C ASP A 558 -25.92 -1.58 -33.11
N SER A 559 -25.40 -0.58 -32.39
CA SER A 559 -25.61 -0.37 -30.96
C SER A 559 -26.21 1.00 -30.65
N ALA A 560 -26.32 1.30 -29.36
CA ALA A 560 -26.62 2.62 -28.84
C ALA A 560 -25.51 3.03 -27.86
N ALA A 561 -25.33 4.34 -27.62
CA ALA A 561 -24.36 4.80 -26.63
C ALA A 561 -24.64 4.20 -25.24
N ILE A 562 -25.92 4.09 -24.88
CA ILE A 562 -26.39 3.43 -23.66
C ILE A 562 -27.39 2.32 -23.98
N ARG A 563 -27.06 1.08 -23.64
CA ARG A 563 -27.99 -0.05 -23.62
C ARG A 563 -28.26 -0.48 -22.19
N ALA A 564 -29.51 -0.36 -21.76
CA ALA A 564 -29.93 -0.80 -20.44
C ALA A 564 -31.03 -1.85 -20.57
N ASP A 565 -30.74 -3.09 -20.21
CA ASP A 565 -31.72 -4.18 -20.23
C ASP A 565 -32.64 -4.10 -19.02
N SER A 566 -32.08 -3.70 -17.86
CA SER A 566 -32.80 -3.53 -16.60
C SER A 566 -32.18 -2.43 -15.71
N GLY A 567 -32.65 -2.30 -14.47
CA GLY A 567 -32.09 -1.35 -13.49
C GLY A 567 -32.53 0.10 -13.73
N SER A 568 -31.67 1.04 -13.34
CA SER A 568 -31.97 2.47 -13.41
C SER A 568 -30.83 3.27 -14.03
N VAL A 569 -31.16 4.24 -14.87
CA VAL A 569 -30.16 5.07 -15.56
C VAL A 569 -30.47 6.56 -15.39
N SER A 570 -29.47 7.35 -14.99
CA SER A 570 -29.56 8.81 -14.95
C SER A 570 -28.49 9.41 -15.85
N VAL A 571 -28.86 10.28 -16.79
CA VAL A 571 -27.94 10.97 -17.70
C VAL A 571 -28.28 12.45 -17.75
N THR A 572 -27.41 13.26 -17.16
CA THR A 572 -27.61 14.70 -17.04
C THR A 572 -26.43 15.49 -17.56
N ALA A 573 -26.71 16.65 -18.16
CA ALA A 573 -25.70 17.59 -18.65
C ALA A 573 -24.61 16.96 -19.54
N SER A 574 -24.93 15.86 -20.23
CA SER A 574 -23.98 15.04 -20.97
C SER A 574 -23.99 15.34 -22.47
N ARG A 575 -22.96 14.89 -23.19
CA ARG A 575 -22.72 15.18 -24.60
C ARG A 575 -22.61 13.89 -25.40
N PHE A 576 -23.41 13.77 -26.46
CA PHE A 576 -23.39 12.66 -27.42
C PHE A 576 -22.81 13.20 -28.73
N LEU A 577 -21.57 12.81 -29.06
CA LEU A 577 -20.81 13.43 -30.15
C LEU A 577 -21.03 12.77 -31.52
N ALA A 578 -21.64 11.59 -31.59
CA ALA A 578 -21.97 10.89 -32.83
C ALA A 578 -23.49 10.90 -33.09
N ASP A 579 -23.89 11.01 -34.37
CA ASP A 579 -25.29 10.95 -34.83
C ASP A 579 -25.67 9.49 -35.13
N LYS A 580 -25.92 8.73 -34.05
CA LYS A 580 -26.21 7.29 -33.98
C LYS A 580 -27.23 7.07 -32.85
N PRO A 581 -27.81 5.86 -32.66
CA PRO A 581 -28.78 5.66 -31.58
C PRO A 581 -28.21 6.04 -30.20
N ASP A 582 -28.85 6.94 -29.46
CA ASP A 582 -28.29 7.49 -28.22
C ASP A 582 -28.53 6.55 -27.04
N ALA A 583 -29.74 5.99 -26.93
CA ALA A 583 -30.06 5.05 -25.87
C ALA A 583 -31.14 4.03 -26.25
N CYS A 584 -31.03 2.83 -25.68
CA CYS A 584 -32.05 1.78 -25.74
C CYS A 584 -32.37 1.32 -24.32
N LEU A 585 -33.58 1.66 -23.85
CA LEU A 585 -34.12 1.26 -22.56
C LEU A 585 -35.00 0.03 -22.72
N GLY A 586 -34.54 -1.10 -22.22
CA GLY A 586 -35.22 -2.39 -22.24
C GLY A 586 -36.44 -2.46 -21.32
N ALA A 587 -37.26 -3.50 -21.49
CA ALA A 587 -38.50 -3.67 -20.74
C ALA A 587 -38.28 -3.87 -19.22
N GLY A 588 -37.08 -4.26 -18.79
CA GLY A 588 -36.72 -4.45 -17.39
C GLY A 588 -36.22 -3.19 -16.68
N VAL A 589 -36.05 -2.07 -17.39
CA VAL A 589 -35.60 -0.80 -16.77
C VAL A 589 -36.70 -0.31 -15.85
N SER A 590 -36.40 -0.13 -14.56
CA SER A 590 -37.37 0.36 -13.57
C SER A 590 -37.55 1.86 -13.66
N SER A 591 -36.51 2.59 -14.04
CA SER A 591 -36.53 4.05 -14.16
C SER A 591 -35.40 4.62 -14.99
N ALA A 592 -35.65 5.77 -15.62
CA ALA A 592 -34.59 6.49 -16.32
C ALA A 592 -34.85 8.01 -16.38
N VAL A 593 -33.78 8.80 -16.31
CA VAL A 593 -33.84 10.25 -16.55
C VAL A 593 -32.78 10.68 -17.56
N PHE A 594 -33.20 11.41 -18.59
CA PHE A 594 -32.34 12.08 -19.56
C PHE A 594 -32.68 13.56 -19.54
N ALA A 595 -31.73 14.43 -19.20
CA ALA A 595 -32.02 15.85 -18.99
C ALA A 595 -30.81 16.75 -19.26
N ALA A 596 -31.03 17.91 -19.88
CA ALA A 596 -29.97 18.89 -20.20
C ALA A 596 -28.83 18.33 -21.05
N ASN A 597 -29.07 17.26 -21.81
CA ASN A 597 -28.09 16.63 -22.68
C ASN A 597 -27.98 17.34 -24.03
N THR A 598 -26.83 17.21 -24.68
CA THR A 598 -26.60 17.68 -26.05
C THR A 598 -26.32 16.50 -26.97
N PHE A 599 -26.89 16.53 -28.17
CA PHE A 599 -26.83 15.45 -29.14
C PHE A 599 -26.30 15.97 -30.48
N ALA A 600 -25.48 15.17 -31.17
CA ALA A 600 -24.96 15.52 -32.48
C ALA A 600 -26.09 15.64 -33.54
N GLY A 601 -27.11 14.79 -33.41
CA GLY A 601 -28.33 14.80 -34.22
C GLY A 601 -29.59 15.07 -33.40
N ALA A 602 -30.73 14.67 -33.96
CA ALA A 602 -31.97 14.64 -33.20
C ALA A 602 -31.89 13.50 -32.16
N PRO A 603 -32.33 13.70 -30.91
CA PRO A 603 -32.26 12.67 -29.88
C PRO A 603 -32.96 11.37 -30.32
N ASP A 604 -32.23 10.26 -30.32
CA ASP A 604 -32.70 8.91 -30.69
C ASP A 604 -32.66 7.97 -29.47
N ILE A 605 -33.71 8.05 -28.65
CA ILE A 605 -33.87 7.25 -27.44
C ILE A 605 -35.04 6.29 -27.61
N THR A 606 -34.74 5.00 -27.73
CA THR A 606 -35.74 3.93 -27.75
C THR A 606 -36.14 3.55 -26.33
N ASN A 607 -37.43 3.66 -26.01
CA ASN A 607 -37.97 3.28 -24.70
C ASN A 607 -38.98 2.12 -24.82
N LEU A 608 -38.57 0.94 -24.35
CA LEU A 608 -39.41 -0.26 -24.23
C LEU A 608 -39.90 -0.49 -22.79
N SER A 609 -39.45 0.33 -21.85
CA SER A 609 -39.78 0.24 -20.43
C SER A 609 -41.20 0.74 -20.14
N LYS A 610 -41.80 0.17 -19.10
CA LYS A 610 -43.03 0.66 -18.45
C LYS A 610 -42.76 1.32 -17.09
N GLY A 611 -41.49 1.50 -16.75
CA GLY A 611 -41.00 2.15 -15.54
C GLY A 611 -41.15 3.66 -15.59
N ASP A 612 -40.62 4.34 -14.57
CA ASP A 612 -40.66 5.81 -14.47
C ASP A 612 -39.55 6.43 -15.32
N VAL A 613 -39.86 6.71 -16.58
CA VAL A 613 -38.92 7.27 -17.56
C VAL A 613 -39.26 8.73 -17.86
N LYS A 614 -38.28 9.63 -17.69
CA LYS A 614 -38.38 11.06 -17.99
C LYS A 614 -37.29 11.50 -18.96
N ILE A 615 -37.70 11.99 -20.11
CA ILE A 615 -36.80 12.47 -21.16
C ILE A 615 -37.12 13.95 -21.41
N ASP A 616 -36.15 14.81 -21.11
CA ASP A 616 -36.14 16.23 -21.44
C ASP A 616 -34.99 16.51 -22.41
N ASN A 617 -35.35 16.67 -23.69
CA ASN A 617 -34.43 16.91 -24.78
C ASN A 617 -34.00 18.38 -24.90
N THR A 618 -34.41 19.24 -23.96
CA THR A 618 -33.92 20.62 -23.91
C THR A 618 -32.57 20.67 -23.20
N THR A 619 -31.75 21.66 -23.55
CA THR A 619 -30.52 21.98 -22.80
C THR A 619 -30.82 22.79 -21.53
N TRP A 620 -32.10 22.87 -21.12
CA TRP A 620 -32.48 23.67 -19.97
C TRP A 620 -31.97 23.00 -18.70
N ARG A 621 -31.05 23.69 -18.04
CA ARG A 621 -30.58 23.41 -16.68
C ARG A 621 -30.71 24.72 -15.89
N PRO A 622 -30.98 24.67 -14.57
CA PRO A 622 -30.94 25.89 -13.78
C PRO A 622 -29.57 26.57 -13.92
N THR A 623 -29.56 27.85 -14.31
CA THR A 623 -28.38 28.60 -14.81
C THR A 623 -27.24 28.74 -13.79
N ASP A 624 -27.48 28.40 -12.52
CA ASP A 624 -26.54 28.56 -11.42
C ASP A 624 -25.87 27.25 -10.98
N PHE A 625 -26.11 26.11 -11.66
CA PHE A 625 -25.45 24.84 -11.28
C PHE A 625 -23.99 24.80 -11.75
N PRO A 626 -23.01 24.72 -10.83
CA PRO A 626 -21.62 24.58 -11.19
C PRO A 626 -21.32 23.19 -11.77
N ALA A 627 -20.37 23.14 -12.70
CA ALA A 627 -19.67 21.89 -13.03
C ALA A 627 -18.75 21.49 -11.87
N ALA A 628 -18.38 20.20 -11.81
CA ALA A 628 -17.33 19.76 -10.90
C ALA A 628 -16.02 20.54 -11.20
N PRO A 629 -15.17 20.79 -10.19
CA PRO A 629 -13.84 21.34 -10.43
C PRO A 629 -13.08 20.47 -11.43
N THR A 630 -12.43 21.10 -12.42
CA THR A 630 -11.56 20.44 -13.40
C THR A 630 -10.08 20.50 -13.04
N ALA A 631 -9.74 21.25 -11.98
CA ALA A 631 -8.39 21.31 -11.47
C ALA A 631 -8.03 19.94 -10.91
N ASP A 632 -6.89 19.41 -11.37
CA ASP A 632 -6.36 18.16 -10.85
C ASP A 632 -6.14 18.28 -9.32
N PRO A 633 -6.82 17.46 -8.51
CA PRO A 633 -6.64 17.43 -7.07
C PRO A 633 -5.35 16.72 -6.65
N GLY A 634 -4.67 16.04 -7.59
CA GLY A 634 -3.56 15.13 -7.36
C GLY A 634 -2.44 15.63 -6.47
N PRO A 635 -1.67 14.70 -5.88
CA PRO A 635 -0.54 15.06 -5.03
C PRO A 635 0.48 15.85 -5.84
N GLU A 636 0.71 17.11 -5.47
CA GLU A 636 2.09 17.60 -5.51
C GLU A 636 2.81 16.73 -4.50
N PRO A 637 3.84 15.95 -4.87
CA PRO A 637 4.38 14.97 -3.96
C PRO A 637 5.04 15.69 -2.79
N VAL A 638 4.30 15.87 -1.69
CA VAL A 638 4.84 16.40 -0.43
C VAL A 638 6.01 15.53 0.03
N GLY A 639 5.99 14.23 -0.30
CA GLY A 639 7.11 13.31 -0.16
C GLY A 639 8.42 13.73 -0.84
N THR A 640 8.42 14.69 -1.77
CA THR A 640 9.64 15.27 -2.37
C THR A 640 10.28 16.39 -1.56
N GLN A 641 9.64 16.85 -0.48
CA GLN A 641 10.27 17.87 0.36
C GLN A 641 11.38 17.24 1.20
N HIS A 642 12.56 17.83 1.09
CA HIS A 642 13.75 17.43 1.83
C HIS A 642 14.71 18.62 1.99
N PRO A 643 15.69 18.57 2.91
CA PRO A 643 16.76 19.54 2.96
C PRO A 643 17.62 19.55 1.69
N ASP A 644 18.09 20.71 1.24
CA ASP A 644 19.01 20.83 0.09
C ASP A 644 20.41 20.20 0.35
N SER A 645 20.76 19.99 1.62
CA SER A 645 22.07 19.50 2.06
C SER A 645 22.03 18.00 2.36
N ASP A 646 23.00 17.25 1.83
CA ASP A 646 23.21 15.83 2.14
C ASP A 646 23.92 15.60 3.50
N ALA A 647 24.11 16.64 4.31
CA ALA A 647 24.72 16.50 5.63
C ALA A 647 23.84 15.60 6.52
N LEU A 648 24.44 14.55 7.07
CA LEU A 648 23.77 13.58 7.94
C LEU A 648 24.38 13.60 9.34
N HIS A 649 23.52 13.67 10.35
CA HIS A 649 23.92 13.66 11.76
C HIS A 649 23.06 12.65 12.53
N SER A 650 23.61 11.48 12.86
CA SER A 650 22.90 10.49 13.68
C SER A 650 22.86 10.92 15.14
N VAL A 651 21.71 10.85 15.80
CA VAL A 651 21.59 11.19 17.24
C VAL A 651 22.48 10.31 18.13
N SER A 652 22.80 9.08 17.69
CA SER A 652 23.71 8.17 18.39
C SER A 652 25.13 8.70 18.46
N ASP A 653 25.58 9.45 17.44
CA ASP A 653 26.92 10.09 17.43
C ASP A 653 27.06 11.17 18.52
N TYR A 654 25.93 11.66 19.02
CA TYR A 654 25.83 12.66 20.09
C TYR A 654 25.42 12.05 21.43
N GLY A 655 25.41 10.71 21.53
CA GLY A 655 25.21 9.98 22.77
C GLY A 655 23.78 9.55 23.09
N ALA A 656 22.85 9.65 22.13
CA ALA A 656 21.50 9.11 22.33
C ALA A 656 21.53 7.58 22.52
N GLN A 657 20.81 7.08 23.51
CA GLN A 657 20.78 5.66 23.87
C GLN A 657 19.63 4.90 23.22
N GLY A 658 18.47 5.54 23.00
CA GLY A 658 17.34 4.88 22.32
C GLY A 658 16.72 3.71 23.08
N ASN A 659 16.94 3.63 24.40
CA ASN A 659 16.50 2.51 25.25
C ASN A 659 15.16 2.75 25.99
N GLY A 660 14.55 3.92 25.83
CA GLY A 660 13.30 4.35 26.45
C GLY A 660 13.40 4.74 27.92
N ILE A 661 14.61 4.73 28.48
CA ILE A 661 14.88 4.94 29.91
C ILE A 661 15.72 6.21 30.12
N ASP A 662 16.84 6.31 29.42
CA ASP A 662 17.76 7.45 29.51
C ASP A 662 17.18 8.69 28.82
N ASP A 663 17.55 9.86 29.32
CA ASP A 663 17.09 11.13 28.75
C ASP A 663 17.96 11.55 27.57
N ASP A 664 17.45 11.35 26.35
CA ASP A 664 18.16 11.61 25.10
C ASP A 664 18.04 13.08 24.63
N THR A 665 17.36 13.94 25.39
CA THR A 665 17.06 15.34 24.98
C THR A 665 18.32 16.12 24.60
N SER A 666 19.42 15.94 25.35
CA SER A 666 20.66 16.67 25.09
C SER A 666 21.38 16.22 23.83
N ALA A 667 21.27 14.94 23.45
CA ALA A 667 21.86 14.39 22.24
C ALA A 667 21.13 14.90 20.99
N PHE A 668 19.79 14.90 21.02
CA PHE A 668 18.96 15.48 19.96
C PHE A 668 19.27 16.96 19.75
N ALA A 669 19.35 17.75 20.83
CA ALA A 669 19.68 19.17 20.74
C ALA A 669 21.07 19.41 20.10
N GLN A 670 22.06 18.58 20.41
CA GLN A 670 23.40 18.69 19.83
C GLN A 670 23.40 18.33 18.34
N ALA A 671 22.75 17.24 17.95
CA ALA A 671 22.64 16.83 16.55
C ALA A 671 21.95 17.90 15.69
N LEU A 672 20.83 18.47 16.17
CA LEU A 672 20.12 19.54 15.49
C LEU A 672 20.95 20.83 15.38
N ASN A 673 21.69 21.18 16.43
CA ASN A 673 22.60 22.32 16.38
C ASN A 673 23.74 22.10 15.38
N ALA A 674 24.26 20.88 15.26
CA ALA A 674 25.28 20.53 14.29
C ALA A 674 24.75 20.64 12.84
N ALA A 675 23.57 20.09 12.55
CA ALA A 675 22.92 20.22 11.25
C ALA A 675 22.68 21.70 10.88
N SER A 676 22.14 22.48 11.82
CA SER A 676 21.95 23.93 11.64
C SER A 676 23.26 24.66 11.35
N ALA A 677 24.34 24.33 12.07
CA ALA A 677 25.66 24.92 11.87
C ALA A 677 26.30 24.50 10.52
N ALA A 678 25.92 23.35 9.98
CA ALA A 678 26.29 22.88 8.64
C ALA A 678 25.47 23.56 7.53
N GLY A 679 24.47 24.37 7.86
CA GLY A 679 23.61 25.07 6.91
C GLY A 679 22.33 24.32 6.53
N GLY A 680 22.00 23.25 7.26
CA GLY A 680 20.86 22.38 6.97
C GLY A 680 21.27 20.90 6.89
N GLY A 681 20.34 20.04 6.53
CA GLY A 681 20.55 18.60 6.35
C GLY A 681 19.65 17.73 7.22
N THR A 682 19.98 16.45 7.32
CA THR A 682 19.15 15.47 8.04
C THR A 682 19.77 15.10 9.39
N VAL A 683 18.95 15.16 10.45
CA VAL A 683 19.23 14.51 11.73
C VAL A 683 18.54 13.16 11.73
N TYR A 684 19.34 12.09 11.75
CA TYR A 684 18.85 10.72 11.67
C TYR A 684 18.63 10.10 13.04
N VAL A 685 17.51 9.40 13.19
CA VAL A 685 17.10 8.73 14.42
C VAL A 685 17.02 7.23 14.13
N PRO A 686 18.05 6.43 14.51
CA PRO A 686 18.00 4.98 14.36
C PRO A 686 16.79 4.36 15.08
N ALA A 687 16.46 3.10 14.76
CA ALA A 687 15.38 2.39 15.43
C ALA A 687 15.64 2.34 16.95
N GLY A 688 14.59 2.52 17.74
CA GLY A 688 14.71 2.63 19.19
C GLY A 688 13.63 3.51 19.82
N ARG A 689 13.65 3.58 21.15
CA ARG A 689 12.74 4.40 21.95
C ARG A 689 13.54 5.51 22.63
N TYR A 690 13.32 6.76 22.25
CA TYR A 690 14.10 7.89 22.75
C TYR A 690 13.26 8.66 23.76
N ARG A 691 13.57 8.54 25.05
CA ARG A 691 12.85 9.29 26.09
C ARG A 691 13.35 10.73 26.10
N LEU A 692 12.43 11.65 25.86
CA LEU A 692 12.70 13.08 25.81
C LEU A 692 11.90 13.78 26.90
N THR A 693 12.60 14.57 27.72
CA THR A 693 12.04 15.34 28.85
C THR A 693 11.89 16.83 28.55
N GLY A 694 12.27 17.25 27.34
CA GLY A 694 12.14 18.62 26.86
C GLY A 694 11.84 18.70 25.35
N HIS A 695 11.39 19.88 24.95
CA HIS A 695 10.87 20.13 23.61
C HIS A 695 12.00 20.28 22.60
N ILE A 696 11.70 19.90 21.37
CA ILE A 696 12.64 19.93 20.26
C ILE A 696 12.21 21.04 19.29
N LYS A 697 13.16 21.91 18.94
CA LYS A 697 12.99 22.86 17.84
C LYS A 697 13.81 22.38 16.66
N ILE A 698 13.15 22.03 15.57
CA ILE A 698 13.84 21.67 14.32
C ILE A 698 14.27 22.97 13.64
N PRO A 699 15.57 23.19 13.40
CA PRO A 699 16.09 24.39 12.78
C PRO A 699 15.62 24.56 11.33
N ARG A 700 15.90 25.73 10.76
CA ARG A 700 15.59 26.02 9.36
C ARG A 700 16.38 25.08 8.45
N ASP A 701 15.76 24.62 7.36
CA ASP A 701 16.38 23.76 6.34
C ASP A 701 16.93 22.43 6.92
N VAL A 702 16.35 21.94 8.03
CA VAL A 702 16.72 20.68 8.70
C VAL A 702 15.52 19.72 8.74
N GLU A 703 15.76 18.44 8.50
CA GLU A 703 14.79 17.35 8.66
C GLU A 703 15.19 16.44 9.83
N LEU A 704 14.24 16.11 10.71
CA LEU A 704 14.41 15.03 11.68
C LEU A 704 13.77 13.75 11.11
N ARG A 705 14.58 12.72 10.86
CA ARG A 705 14.16 11.52 10.12
C ARG A 705 14.40 10.23 10.90
N GLY A 706 13.36 9.40 11.02
CA GLY A 706 13.47 8.04 11.53
C GLY A 706 13.80 7.01 10.45
N VAL A 707 13.73 5.73 10.82
CA VAL A 707 14.11 4.60 9.93
C VAL A 707 13.06 4.25 8.88
N ALA A 708 11.80 4.66 9.05
CA ALA A 708 10.74 4.33 8.09
C ALA A 708 10.94 5.16 6.81
N ASP A 709 11.08 4.48 5.67
CA ASP A 709 11.27 5.08 4.34
C ASP A 709 10.02 4.95 3.44
N GLY A 710 8.89 4.85 4.12
CA GLY A 710 7.53 4.81 3.62
C GLY A 710 6.57 4.83 4.80
N PRO A 711 5.26 4.84 4.52
CA PRO A 711 4.24 4.81 5.56
C PRO A 711 4.42 3.69 6.57
N HIS A 712 4.25 4.00 7.85
CA HIS A 712 4.26 3.00 8.90
C HIS A 712 3.10 3.19 9.86
N HIS A 713 2.89 2.18 10.70
CA HIS A 713 1.83 2.15 11.69
C HIS A 713 2.44 2.01 13.08
N TYR A 714 1.96 2.77 14.07
CA TYR A 714 2.59 2.71 15.39
C TYR A 714 2.48 1.32 16.02
N GLY A 715 1.34 0.64 15.85
CA GLY A 715 1.01 -0.68 16.40
C GLY A 715 1.83 -1.89 15.92
N ILE A 716 2.79 -1.73 15.01
CA ILE A 716 3.59 -2.88 14.49
C ILE A 716 4.75 -3.25 15.42
N SER A 717 5.38 -4.40 15.17
CA SER A 717 6.63 -4.80 15.81
C SER A 717 7.61 -5.31 14.76
N PRO A 718 8.82 -4.73 14.63
CA PRO A 718 9.37 -3.61 15.41
C PRO A 718 8.79 -2.23 15.00
N ARG A 719 8.74 -1.27 15.94
CA ARG A 719 8.13 0.08 15.75
C ARG A 719 9.02 1.12 15.05
N GLY A 720 10.24 0.76 14.67
CA GLY A 720 11.23 1.72 14.15
C GLY A 720 11.63 2.79 15.17
N SER A 721 11.61 4.06 14.76
CA SER A 721 12.07 5.21 15.56
C SER A 721 10.92 5.84 16.35
N VAL A 722 10.96 5.74 17.68
CA VAL A 722 9.90 6.25 18.56
C VAL A 722 10.44 7.33 19.50
N LEU A 723 9.89 8.54 19.40
CA LEU A 723 10.12 9.61 20.37
C LEU A 723 9.10 9.47 21.52
N VAL A 724 9.58 9.20 22.73
CA VAL A 724 8.77 9.04 23.93
C VAL A 724 8.74 10.36 24.69
N ALA A 725 7.66 11.14 24.51
CA ALA A 725 7.49 12.47 25.06
C ALA A 725 7.02 12.42 26.52
N THR A 726 7.87 12.84 27.48
CA THR A 726 7.57 12.74 28.92
C THR A 726 7.38 14.09 29.62
N GLU A 727 7.20 15.17 28.85
CA GLU A 727 7.02 16.53 29.37
C GLU A 727 5.58 17.07 29.22
N ASN A 728 5.33 18.25 29.78
CA ASN A 728 4.10 19.06 29.57
C ASN A 728 2.75 18.38 29.85
N GLU A 729 2.73 17.34 30.69
CA GLU A 729 1.50 16.73 31.21
C GLU A 729 0.57 17.80 31.81
N GLY A 730 -0.66 17.87 31.30
CA GLY A 730 -1.69 18.78 31.80
C GLY A 730 -1.48 20.26 31.45
N LYS A 731 -0.60 20.59 30.49
CA LYS A 731 -0.26 21.98 30.11
C LYS A 731 -0.63 22.29 28.64
N PRO A 732 -1.91 22.31 28.24
CA PRO A 732 -2.32 22.48 26.83
C PRO A 732 -1.91 23.80 26.16
N SER A 733 -1.55 24.82 26.94
CA SER A 733 -1.05 26.11 26.43
C SER A 733 0.48 26.24 26.47
N GLY A 734 1.19 25.14 26.77
CA GLY A 734 2.65 25.09 26.75
C GLY A 734 3.24 25.09 25.34
N THR A 735 4.56 25.04 25.26
CA THR A 735 5.28 24.87 23.99
C THR A 735 4.97 23.50 23.38
N ALA A 736 4.80 23.46 22.05
CA ALA A 736 4.67 22.20 21.33
C ALA A 736 5.89 21.29 21.55
N PHE A 737 5.68 19.97 21.52
CA PHE A 737 6.79 19.02 21.72
C PHE A 737 7.84 19.15 20.60
N ILE A 738 7.39 19.24 19.34
CA ILE A 738 8.22 19.57 18.18
C ILE A 738 7.75 20.91 17.60
N THR A 739 8.67 21.85 17.41
CA THR A 739 8.42 23.10 16.67
C THR A 739 9.26 23.13 15.40
N LEU A 740 8.61 23.21 14.24
CA LEU A 740 9.24 23.25 12.93
C LEU A 740 9.57 24.69 12.53
N SER A 741 10.84 25.00 12.25
CA SER A 741 11.22 26.30 11.67
C SER A 741 10.87 26.36 10.18
N ARG A 742 11.28 27.43 9.48
CA ARG A 742 11.06 27.55 8.02
C ARG A 742 11.73 26.39 7.27
N HIS A 743 11.05 25.78 6.30
CA HIS A 743 11.55 24.61 5.54
C HIS A 743 11.99 23.42 6.41
N ALA A 744 11.54 23.35 7.67
CA ALA A 744 11.93 22.26 8.56
C ALA A 744 10.96 21.08 8.40
N GLY A 745 11.50 19.88 8.48
CA GLY A 745 10.77 18.63 8.26
C GLY A 745 10.82 17.65 9.42
N VAL A 746 9.80 16.79 9.51
CA VAL A 746 9.84 15.53 10.26
C VAL A 746 9.43 14.38 9.35
N ARG A 747 10.13 13.24 9.42
CA ARG A 747 9.87 12.10 8.53
C ARG A 747 10.07 10.74 9.20
N GLY A 748 9.23 9.76 8.86
CA GLY A 748 9.50 8.33 9.10
C GLY A 748 9.65 7.92 10.58
N LEU A 749 8.96 8.62 11.48
CA LEU A 749 9.08 8.43 12.93
C LEU A 749 7.73 8.51 13.64
N SER A 750 7.73 8.07 14.90
CA SER A 750 6.54 8.06 15.75
C SER A 750 6.73 8.95 16.98
N VAL A 751 5.67 9.61 17.46
CA VAL A 751 5.69 10.35 18.74
C VAL A 751 4.63 9.80 19.69
N TYR A 752 5.08 9.28 20.83
CA TYR A 752 4.23 8.59 21.81
C TYR A 752 4.28 9.27 23.19
N TYR A 753 3.11 9.39 23.84
CA TYR A 753 2.96 9.97 25.17
C TYR A 753 2.66 8.88 26.22
N PRO A 754 3.67 8.34 26.93
CA PRO A 754 3.48 7.18 27.82
C PRO A 754 2.54 7.42 29.01
N TYR A 755 2.25 8.68 29.34
CA TYR A 755 1.33 9.05 30.41
C TYR A 755 -0.07 9.39 29.92
N GLN A 756 -0.32 9.40 28.61
CA GLN A 756 -1.66 9.62 28.06
C GLN A 756 -2.65 8.58 28.56
N ARG A 757 -3.92 8.98 28.69
CA ARG A 757 -4.99 8.15 29.23
C ARG A 757 -6.21 8.19 28.33
N TYR A 758 -6.65 7.03 27.85
CA TYR A 758 -7.85 6.95 27.01
C TYR A 758 -9.13 7.24 27.81
N ASP A 759 -9.17 6.85 29.09
CA ASP A 759 -10.34 7.00 29.96
C ASP A 759 -10.52 8.42 30.50
N LYS A 760 -9.41 9.16 30.58
CA LYS A 760 -9.37 10.55 31.02
C LYS A 760 -8.25 11.28 30.27
N PRO A 761 -8.47 11.65 29.00
CA PRO A 761 -7.47 12.30 28.16
C PRO A 761 -6.78 13.44 28.88
N ILE A 762 -5.45 13.36 28.93
CA ILE A 762 -4.59 14.40 29.46
C ILE A 762 -4.39 15.44 28.37
N ALA A 763 -4.63 16.70 28.73
CA ALA A 763 -4.42 17.82 27.84
C ALA A 763 -2.92 18.13 27.72
N TYR A 764 -2.38 18.01 26.50
CA TYR A 764 -1.02 18.39 26.12
C TYR A 764 -1.04 19.55 25.12
N PRO A 765 0.08 20.29 24.96
CA PRO A 765 0.29 21.12 23.77
C PRO A 765 0.16 20.31 22.48
N ALA A 766 0.19 21.00 21.34
CA ALA A 766 0.35 20.31 20.05
C ALA A 766 1.63 19.47 20.05
N THR A 767 1.56 18.28 19.48
CA THR A 767 2.73 17.41 19.33
C THR A 767 3.70 18.01 18.33
N ILE A 768 3.20 18.49 17.20
CA ILE A 768 3.98 19.25 16.21
C ILE A 768 3.31 20.61 16.00
N ALA A 769 4.11 21.68 15.92
CA ALA A 769 3.63 23.01 15.54
C ALA A 769 4.51 23.68 14.49
N THR A 770 3.88 24.38 13.54
CA THR A 770 4.60 25.19 12.54
C THR A 770 5.09 26.50 13.16
N GLY A 771 6.38 26.59 13.44
CA GLY A 771 7.05 27.82 13.89
C GLY A 771 7.51 28.72 12.73
N GLY A 772 7.68 28.18 11.52
CA GLY A 772 7.99 28.91 10.29
C GLY A 772 7.14 28.45 9.10
N VAL A 773 7.23 29.20 7.99
CA VAL A 773 6.55 28.89 6.72
C VAL A 773 7.17 27.67 6.03
N ASP A 774 6.41 27.04 5.14
CA ASP A 774 6.90 25.97 4.26
C ASP A 774 7.48 24.76 5.05
N ALA A 775 6.94 24.50 6.25
CA ALA A 775 7.32 23.35 7.07
C ALA A 775 6.55 22.09 6.65
N TYR A 776 7.08 20.90 6.94
CA TYR A 776 6.45 19.67 6.46
C TYR A 776 6.55 18.46 7.39
N ALA A 777 5.66 17.48 7.17
CA ALA A 777 5.64 16.22 7.90
C ALA A 777 5.24 15.05 6.98
N VAL A 778 6.06 14.01 6.90
CA VAL A 778 5.86 12.88 5.97
C VAL A 778 6.04 11.53 6.68
N ASP A 779 5.13 10.58 6.51
CA ASP A 779 5.22 9.24 7.13
C ASP A 779 5.42 9.35 8.66
N VAL A 780 4.56 10.11 9.34
CA VAL A 780 4.64 10.35 10.79
C VAL A 780 3.42 9.77 11.48
N THR A 781 3.65 9.00 12.54
CA THR A 781 2.57 8.45 13.38
C THR A 781 2.51 9.15 14.74
N LEU A 782 1.28 9.51 15.14
CA LEU A 782 0.95 10.25 16.35
C LEU A 782 -0.12 9.47 17.13
N PRO A 783 0.20 8.28 17.69
CA PRO A 783 -0.78 7.33 18.22
C PRO A 783 -1.73 7.92 19.27
N ASP A 784 -1.24 8.76 20.18
CA ASP A 784 -2.00 9.16 21.38
C ASP A 784 -1.90 10.67 21.70
N SER A 785 -1.84 11.49 20.66
CA SER A 785 -1.71 12.94 20.80
C SER A 785 -2.99 13.59 21.32
N TYR A 786 -2.85 14.65 22.13
CA TYR A 786 -4.02 15.48 22.48
C TYR A 786 -4.39 16.40 21.31
N THR A 787 -3.43 17.20 20.86
CA THR A 787 -3.49 17.88 19.56
C THR A 787 -2.32 17.36 18.73
N GLY A 788 -2.58 16.77 17.57
CA GLY A 788 -1.52 16.20 16.73
C GLY A 788 -0.63 17.31 16.15
N ILE A 789 -1.15 18.03 15.16
CA ILE A 789 -0.43 19.11 14.47
C ILE A 789 -1.21 20.43 14.56
N SER A 790 -0.50 21.51 14.90
CA SER A 790 -1.01 22.88 14.84
C SER A 790 -0.28 23.71 13.79
N VAL A 791 -1.03 24.11 12.76
CA VAL A 791 -0.57 24.90 11.62
C VAL A 791 -1.03 26.34 11.76
N THR A 792 -0.07 27.26 11.85
CA THR A 792 -0.28 28.72 12.01
C THR A 792 0.65 29.54 11.12
N LYS A 793 1.28 28.86 10.16
CA LYS A 793 2.23 29.42 9.18
C LYS A 793 1.90 28.85 7.82
N ASP A 794 2.04 29.71 6.81
CA ASP A 794 1.71 29.40 5.43
C ASP A 794 2.60 28.30 4.85
N GLY A 795 2.11 27.64 3.80
CA GLY A 795 2.88 26.68 3.02
C GLY A 795 3.11 25.33 3.72
N PHE A 796 2.41 25.03 4.82
CA PHE A 796 2.55 23.73 5.47
C PHE A 796 2.05 22.61 4.57
N SER A 797 2.82 21.54 4.49
CA SER A 797 2.46 20.35 3.71
C SER A 797 2.68 19.06 4.49
N SER A 798 1.77 18.10 4.35
CA SER A 798 1.97 16.76 4.91
C SER A 798 1.52 15.64 3.98
N GLU A 799 2.20 14.50 4.04
CA GLU A 799 1.79 13.26 3.37
C GLU A 799 1.83 12.09 4.36
N TYR A 800 0.75 11.32 4.40
CA TYR A 800 0.63 10.11 5.22
C TYR A 800 0.89 10.35 6.73
N LEU A 801 0.17 11.32 7.30
CA LEU A 801 0.06 11.43 8.75
C LEU A 801 -0.87 10.35 9.28
N ARG A 802 -0.48 9.65 10.34
CA ARG A 802 -1.36 8.66 11.01
C ARG A 802 -1.51 8.92 12.50
N GLY A 803 -2.62 8.50 13.09
CA GLY A 803 -2.79 8.44 14.55
C GLY A 803 -4.02 9.16 15.07
N LEU A 804 -4.02 9.51 16.35
CA LEU A 804 -5.21 10.02 17.04
C LEU A 804 -4.97 11.41 17.64
N GLY A 805 -5.90 12.34 17.37
CA GLY A 805 -6.06 13.58 18.12
C GLY A 805 -7.22 13.47 19.10
N LEU A 806 -6.93 13.37 20.41
CA LEU A 806 -7.96 13.29 21.46
C LEU A 806 -8.75 14.60 21.62
N LYS A 807 -8.23 15.72 21.10
CA LYS A 807 -8.94 16.99 20.89
C LYS A 807 -9.01 17.35 19.42
N THR A 808 -7.88 17.43 18.74
CA THR A 808 -7.82 17.76 17.31
C THR A 808 -6.63 17.07 16.67
N PHE A 809 -6.80 16.34 15.58
CA PHE A 809 -5.66 15.69 14.94
C PHE A 809 -4.82 16.70 14.14
N VAL A 810 -5.44 17.44 13.22
CA VAL A 810 -4.79 18.56 12.52
C VAL A 810 -5.64 19.82 12.63
N SER A 811 -5.03 20.90 13.10
CA SER A 811 -5.66 22.23 13.23
C SER A 811 -4.91 23.26 12.40
N VAL A 812 -5.61 23.91 11.46
CA VAL A 812 -5.10 24.98 10.61
C VAL A 812 -5.83 26.27 10.95
N VAL A 813 -5.09 27.28 11.39
CA VAL A 813 -5.66 28.56 11.84
C VAL A 813 -4.86 29.73 11.27
N GLY A 814 -5.48 30.49 10.36
CA GLY A 814 -4.87 31.70 9.81
C GLY A 814 -3.59 31.44 9.01
N ALA A 815 -3.55 30.29 8.32
CA ALA A 815 -2.44 29.87 7.48
C ALA A 815 -2.96 29.54 6.08
N ASP A 816 -2.24 29.99 5.06
CA ASP A 816 -2.62 29.85 3.66
C ASP A 816 -1.68 28.92 2.89
N GLY A 817 -2.09 28.41 1.74
CA GLY A 817 -1.27 27.51 0.91
C GLY A 817 -0.98 26.18 1.59
N VAL A 818 -1.94 25.65 2.35
CA VAL A 818 -1.77 24.43 3.17
C VAL A 818 -2.18 23.20 2.37
N ARG A 819 -1.39 22.13 2.45
CA ARG A 819 -1.68 20.85 1.79
C ARG A 819 -1.62 19.68 2.77
N ILE A 820 -2.68 18.88 2.84
CA ILE A 820 -2.74 17.69 3.69
C ILE A 820 -3.17 16.53 2.79
N ASP A 821 -2.28 15.57 2.62
CA ASP A 821 -2.48 14.44 1.72
C ASP A 821 -2.41 13.12 2.48
N ASN A 822 -3.34 12.22 2.19
CA ASN A 822 -3.38 10.85 2.68
C ASN A 822 -3.36 10.74 4.22
N ALA A 823 -3.80 11.76 4.96
CA ALA A 823 -3.79 11.72 6.41
C ALA A 823 -4.89 10.78 6.94
N MET A 824 -4.59 10.05 8.01
CA MET A 824 -5.49 9.08 8.63
C MET A 824 -5.56 9.33 10.13
N ASN A 825 -6.62 10.01 10.55
CA ASN A 825 -6.97 10.07 11.95
C ASN A 825 -7.70 8.78 12.37
N SER A 826 -7.02 7.90 13.09
CA SER A 826 -7.59 6.64 13.58
C SER A 826 -7.05 6.26 14.94
N VAL A 827 -7.91 5.66 15.77
CA VAL A 827 -7.53 5.05 17.06
C VAL A 827 -6.71 3.76 16.87
N GLY A 828 -6.72 3.16 15.67
CA GLY A 828 -6.00 1.92 15.36
C GLY A 828 -4.51 2.01 15.69
N ASP A 829 -3.87 3.17 15.46
CA ASP A 829 -2.45 3.38 15.82
C ASP A 829 -2.15 3.20 17.29
N TRP A 830 -3.09 3.53 18.19
CA TRP A 830 -2.91 3.33 19.62
C TRP A 830 -3.43 1.98 20.10
N GLN A 831 -4.49 1.48 19.48
CA GLN A 831 -5.28 0.33 19.93
C GLN A 831 -4.85 -1.00 19.34
N ASP A 832 -4.39 -1.02 18.09
CA ASP A 832 -4.20 -2.26 17.33
C ASP A 832 -2.74 -2.73 17.35
N GLY A 833 -2.53 -4.02 17.05
CA GLY A 833 -1.22 -4.66 17.03
C GLY A 833 -0.56 -4.81 18.41
N ALA A 834 0.75 -4.58 18.48
CA ALA A 834 1.50 -4.55 19.73
C ALA A 834 0.97 -3.40 20.60
N ARG A 835 0.18 -3.72 21.62
CA ARG A 835 -0.46 -2.70 22.48
C ARG A 835 0.52 -2.11 23.49
N GLU A 836 0.53 -0.78 23.58
CA GLU A 836 1.13 -0.10 24.72
C GLU A 836 0.28 -0.32 25.97
N ALA A 837 0.90 -0.25 27.16
CA ALA A 837 0.19 -0.46 28.42
C ALA A 837 -0.90 0.59 28.69
N ASN A 838 -0.78 1.78 28.08
CA ASN A 838 -1.77 2.86 28.17
C ASN A 838 -2.83 2.82 27.05
N ALA A 839 -2.77 1.84 26.14
CA ALA A 839 -3.69 1.74 25.02
C ALA A 839 -5.13 1.48 25.47
N PRO A 840 -6.14 2.02 24.76
CA PRO A 840 -7.54 1.70 25.01
C PRO A 840 -7.83 0.20 24.78
N PRO A 841 -8.81 -0.39 25.48
CA PRO A 841 -9.27 -1.75 25.19
C PRO A 841 -9.89 -1.81 23.79
N ALA A 842 -9.94 -2.98 23.18
CA ALA A 842 -10.61 -3.20 21.90
C ALA A 842 -12.04 -2.62 21.91
N ASN A 843 -12.48 -2.04 20.79
CA ASN A 843 -13.80 -1.41 20.63
C ASN A 843 -14.09 -0.19 21.53
N TRP A 844 -13.11 0.34 22.27
CA TRP A 844 -13.32 1.51 23.16
C TRP A 844 -14.05 2.68 22.47
N TRP A 845 -13.72 2.94 21.20
CA TRP A 845 -14.30 4.00 20.36
C TRP A 845 -15.78 3.80 20.00
N LEU A 846 -16.29 2.57 20.01
CA LEU A 846 -17.72 2.29 19.80
C LEU A 846 -18.56 2.73 21.01
N ASP A 847 -18.01 2.56 22.21
CA ASP A 847 -18.71 2.83 23.46
C ASP A 847 -18.46 4.25 24.01
N HIS A 848 -17.40 4.92 23.53
CA HIS A 848 -16.98 6.25 23.96
C HIS A 848 -16.69 7.16 22.76
N PRO A 849 -17.67 7.48 21.90
CA PRO A 849 -17.45 8.48 20.88
C PRO A 849 -16.92 9.74 21.58
N SER A 850 -15.76 10.20 21.13
CA SER A 850 -15.19 11.44 21.62
C SER A 850 -16.17 12.54 21.23
N SER A 851 -17.00 12.96 22.19
CA SER A 851 -18.08 13.92 21.95
C SER A 851 -17.57 15.34 21.67
N VAL A 852 -16.25 15.53 21.58
CA VAL A 852 -15.59 16.82 21.45
C VAL A 852 -14.36 16.84 20.54
N SER A 853 -13.86 15.71 20.02
CA SER A 853 -12.67 15.72 19.16
C SER A 853 -12.99 16.02 17.69
N SER A 854 -12.03 16.63 17.02
CA SER A 854 -12.06 16.85 15.57
C SER A 854 -10.93 16.09 14.88
N GLY A 855 -11.19 15.50 13.73
CA GLY A 855 -10.13 15.03 12.83
C GLY A 855 -9.36 16.24 12.30
N PHE A 856 -10.02 17.03 11.46
CA PHE A 856 -9.42 18.16 10.76
C PHE A 856 -10.19 19.45 11.01
N GLU A 857 -9.49 20.55 11.28
CA GLU A 857 -10.09 21.87 11.47
C GLU A 857 -9.36 22.92 10.62
N LEU A 858 -10.11 23.70 9.84
CA LEU A 858 -9.59 24.82 9.05
C LEU A 858 -10.40 26.09 9.36
N THR A 859 -9.74 27.11 9.94
CA THR A 859 -10.40 28.37 10.33
C THR A 859 -9.60 29.59 9.90
N ASN A 860 -10.26 30.51 9.18
CA ASN A 860 -9.66 31.73 8.63
C ASN A 860 -8.45 31.47 7.72
N SER A 861 -8.50 30.40 6.93
CA SER A 861 -7.42 29.98 6.01
C SER A 861 -7.88 30.05 4.55
N ASP A 862 -6.99 30.50 3.67
CA ASP A 862 -7.22 30.56 2.22
C ASP A 862 -6.30 29.61 1.47
N ASP A 863 -6.74 29.09 0.33
CA ASP A 863 -5.97 28.16 -0.52
C ASP A 863 -5.45 26.94 0.25
N ALA A 864 -6.36 26.00 0.54
CA ALA A 864 -5.99 24.73 1.16
C ALA A 864 -6.46 23.53 0.33
N VAL A 865 -5.64 22.49 0.32
CA VAL A 865 -5.95 21.20 -0.31
C VAL A 865 -5.94 20.10 0.75
N LEU A 866 -7.03 19.35 0.81
CA LEU A 866 -7.16 18.11 1.57
C LEU A 866 -7.41 16.98 0.57
N PHE A 867 -6.50 16.01 0.49
CA PHE A 867 -6.51 14.98 -0.54
C PHE A 867 -6.44 13.59 0.09
N ASN A 868 -7.50 12.79 -0.07
CA ASN A 868 -7.57 11.40 0.40
C ASN A 868 -7.35 11.25 1.93
N ASP A 869 -7.81 12.25 2.67
CA ASP A 869 -7.77 12.26 4.13
C ASP A 869 -8.94 11.48 4.75
N PHE A 870 -8.69 10.84 5.87
CA PHE A 870 -9.68 10.02 6.58
C PHE A 870 -9.73 10.35 8.07
N GLY A 871 -10.94 10.38 8.63
CA GLY A 871 -11.16 10.51 10.07
C GLY A 871 -12.05 9.40 10.63
N PHE A 872 -11.68 8.85 11.78
CA PHE A 872 -12.41 7.76 12.43
C PHE A 872 -12.65 8.02 13.91
N GLY A 873 -13.91 7.83 14.36
CA GLY A 873 -14.25 7.84 15.79
C GLY A 873 -14.18 9.23 16.45
N VAL A 874 -14.49 10.29 15.69
CA VAL A 874 -14.39 11.69 16.11
C VAL A 874 -15.76 12.36 16.27
N ALA A 875 -15.90 13.42 17.07
CA ALA A 875 -17.12 14.22 17.03
C ALA A 875 -17.27 14.90 15.68
N TYR A 876 -16.20 15.52 15.19
CA TYR A 876 -16.20 16.25 13.92
C TYR A 876 -15.15 15.65 12.98
N GLY A 877 -15.55 15.11 11.83
CA GLY A 877 -14.61 14.62 10.82
C GLY A 877 -13.76 15.76 10.27
N LEU A 878 -14.43 16.74 9.65
CA LEU A 878 -13.84 17.95 9.13
C LEU A 878 -14.68 19.19 9.48
N VAL A 879 -14.04 20.20 10.05
CA VAL A 879 -14.63 21.51 10.35
C VAL A 879 -13.99 22.58 9.46
N ILE A 880 -14.82 23.31 8.72
CA ILE A 880 -14.40 24.52 7.99
C ILE A 880 -15.18 25.72 8.51
N GLY A 881 -14.47 26.74 8.97
CA GLY A 881 -15.06 27.88 9.68
C GLY A 881 -14.43 29.24 9.41
N GLY A 882 -15.02 30.28 10.03
CA GLY A 882 -14.51 31.64 9.93
C GLY A 882 -14.61 32.21 8.52
N SER A 883 -13.53 32.82 8.01
CA SER A 883 -13.43 33.33 6.64
C SER A 883 -12.77 32.35 5.66
N SER A 884 -12.60 31.07 6.03
CA SER A 884 -11.83 30.13 5.22
C SER A 884 -12.38 29.99 3.80
N SER A 885 -11.55 30.19 2.78
CA SER A 885 -11.97 30.25 1.37
C SER A 885 -11.02 29.47 0.47
N ASN A 886 -11.43 29.19 -0.76
CA ASN A 886 -10.64 28.46 -1.76
C ASN A 886 -10.11 27.11 -1.23
N ILE A 887 -11.01 26.34 -0.59
CA ILE A 887 -10.68 25.05 0.03
C ILE A 887 -11.10 23.93 -0.91
N ARG A 888 -10.15 23.10 -1.32
CA ARG A 888 -10.38 21.93 -2.17
C ARG A 888 -10.23 20.67 -1.35
N VAL A 889 -11.31 19.91 -1.24
CA VAL A 889 -11.36 18.65 -0.50
C VAL A 889 -11.69 17.53 -1.48
N HIS A 890 -10.77 16.59 -1.62
CA HIS A 890 -10.89 15.47 -2.54
C HIS A 890 -10.79 14.15 -1.78
N GLY A 891 -11.71 13.22 -2.04
CA GLY A 891 -11.66 11.86 -1.51
C GLY A 891 -11.84 11.75 0.01
N HIS A 892 -12.19 12.85 0.71
CA HIS A 892 -12.26 12.86 2.16
C HIS A 892 -13.29 11.86 2.69
N GLY A 893 -12.83 10.97 3.56
CA GLY A 893 -13.64 9.96 4.22
C GLY A 893 -13.79 10.22 5.71
N VAL A 894 -14.95 9.91 6.27
CA VAL A 894 -15.16 9.94 7.71
C VAL A 894 -15.99 8.74 8.14
N ASP A 895 -15.49 7.98 9.11
CA ASP A 895 -16.22 6.88 9.74
C ASP A 895 -16.50 7.13 11.24
N ASN A 896 -17.68 6.68 11.68
CA ASN A 896 -18.20 6.81 13.04
C ASN A 896 -18.06 8.21 13.66
N SER A 897 -18.68 9.22 13.04
CA SER A 897 -18.68 10.59 13.58
C SER A 897 -20.01 11.02 14.23
N GLU A 898 -19.97 12.12 15.02
CA GLU A 898 -21.20 12.88 15.33
C GLU A 898 -21.57 13.80 14.17
N ARG A 899 -20.57 14.35 13.50
CA ARG A 899 -20.66 15.30 12.38
C ARG A 899 -19.56 14.95 11.39
N ALA A 900 -19.90 14.38 10.24
CA ALA A 900 -18.84 14.03 9.28
C ALA A 900 -18.20 15.31 8.72
N ILE A 901 -19.02 16.26 8.27
CA ILE A 901 -18.57 17.60 7.88
C ILE A 901 -19.40 18.66 8.61
N GLN A 902 -18.73 19.66 9.17
CA GLN A 902 -19.37 20.87 9.69
C GLN A 902 -18.87 22.13 8.98
N LEU A 903 -19.81 22.96 8.53
CA LEU A 903 -19.53 24.24 7.88
C LEU A 903 -20.09 25.40 8.72
N THR A 904 -19.24 26.39 8.98
CA THR A 904 -19.61 27.63 9.69
C THR A 904 -18.99 28.85 9.00
N GLY A 905 -19.45 30.06 9.34
CA GLY A 905 -18.79 31.29 8.89
C GLY A 905 -19.19 31.78 7.49
N THR A 906 -18.25 32.41 6.78
CA THR A 906 -18.51 33.28 5.61
C THR A 906 -17.73 32.87 4.34
N GLY A 907 -16.99 31.77 4.42
CA GLY A 907 -16.11 31.26 3.38
C GLY A 907 -16.76 30.97 2.02
N TYR A 908 -15.99 31.04 0.94
CA TYR A 908 -16.45 30.70 -0.41
C TYR A 908 -15.39 29.91 -1.19
N GLY A 909 -15.80 29.24 -2.27
CA GLY A 909 -14.89 28.37 -3.02
C GLY A 909 -14.51 27.12 -2.22
N ILE A 910 -15.44 26.58 -1.43
CA ILE A 910 -15.26 25.36 -0.64
C ILE A 910 -15.86 24.20 -1.45
N ASP A 911 -14.98 23.38 -2.02
CA ASP A 911 -15.35 22.32 -2.95
C ASP A 911 -15.01 20.95 -2.40
N PHE A 912 -15.97 20.05 -2.45
CA PHE A 912 -15.85 18.67 -2.05
C PHE A 912 -16.09 17.78 -3.26
N THR A 913 -15.15 16.89 -3.57
CA THR A 913 -15.32 15.87 -4.60
C THR A 913 -15.05 14.49 -4.02
N ASN A 914 -15.84 13.49 -4.39
CA ASN A 914 -15.63 12.09 -4.02
C ASN A 914 -15.65 11.80 -2.51
N THR A 915 -16.41 12.57 -1.73
CA THR A 915 -16.46 12.38 -0.26
C THR A 915 -17.24 11.14 0.14
N GLN A 916 -16.81 10.48 1.21
CA GLN A 916 -17.49 9.34 1.81
C GLN A 916 -17.79 9.63 3.30
N LEU A 917 -19.06 9.71 3.70
CA LEU A 917 -19.46 10.37 4.96
C LEU A 917 -20.33 9.47 5.85
N VAL A 918 -19.84 9.15 7.04
CA VAL A 918 -20.56 8.30 7.99
C VAL A 918 -20.69 8.95 9.36
N ALA A 919 -21.93 8.90 9.86
CA ALA A 919 -22.28 9.25 11.23
C ALA A 919 -23.24 8.18 11.76
N ILE A 920 -22.74 7.21 12.55
CA ILE A 920 -23.48 6.00 12.90
C ILE A 920 -24.60 6.32 13.92
N GLY A 921 -25.83 5.95 13.58
CA GLY A 921 -26.97 5.95 14.50
C GLY A 921 -27.88 7.18 14.39
N GLY A 922 -28.45 7.59 15.52
CA GLY A 922 -29.40 8.71 15.61
C GLY A 922 -29.00 9.71 16.69
N GLY A 923 -29.98 10.38 17.28
CA GLY A 923 -29.69 11.55 18.09
C GLY A 923 -29.18 12.68 17.20
N GLY A 924 -28.65 13.73 17.80
CA GLY A 924 -28.28 14.92 17.06
C GLY A 924 -27.13 14.76 16.08
N LYS A 925 -26.80 13.59 15.49
CA LYS A 925 -25.71 13.28 14.51
C LYS A 925 -26.00 13.76 13.08
N ARG A 926 -25.01 14.01 12.21
CA ARG A 926 -25.21 14.43 10.80
C ARG A 926 -24.08 13.99 9.87
N TYR A 927 -24.40 13.72 8.59
CA TYR A 927 -23.37 13.64 7.54
C TYR A 927 -22.80 15.02 7.24
N LEU A 928 -23.67 15.96 6.87
CA LEU A 928 -23.34 17.35 6.63
C LEU A 928 -24.15 18.23 7.60
N ASP A 929 -23.45 19.08 8.34
CA ASP A 929 -24.02 20.08 9.24
C ASP A 929 -23.58 21.48 8.80
N VAL A 930 -24.43 22.12 8.02
CA VAL A 930 -24.26 23.53 7.68
C VAL A 930 -24.94 24.35 8.76
N ALA A 931 -24.15 24.94 9.64
CA ALA A 931 -24.66 25.63 10.81
C ALA A 931 -25.45 26.89 10.45
N GLY A 932 -26.31 27.35 11.37
CA GLY A 932 -27.05 28.60 11.22
C GLY A 932 -26.17 29.85 11.03
N SER A 933 -24.91 29.79 11.46
CA SER A 933 -23.91 30.85 11.27
C SER A 933 -23.28 30.85 9.88
N PHE A 934 -23.54 29.83 9.05
CA PHE A 934 -22.99 29.76 7.70
C PHE A 934 -23.73 30.71 6.75
N SER A 935 -22.97 31.58 6.09
CA SER A 935 -23.41 32.51 5.05
C SER A 935 -22.56 32.40 3.78
N GLY A 936 -21.70 31.38 3.73
CA GLY A 936 -20.75 31.12 2.65
C GLY A 936 -21.32 30.33 1.47
N LYS A 937 -20.42 29.77 0.66
CA LYS A 937 -20.73 28.91 -0.50
C LYS A 937 -19.92 27.61 -0.46
N ALA A 938 -20.62 26.48 -0.44
CA ALA A 938 -20.01 25.15 -0.50
C ALA A 938 -20.64 24.28 -1.59
N ARG A 939 -19.84 23.42 -2.22
CA ARG A 939 -20.27 22.56 -3.33
C ARG A 939 -19.78 21.14 -3.13
N PHE A 940 -20.67 20.18 -3.30
CA PHE A 940 -20.41 18.75 -3.17
C PHE A 940 -20.69 18.05 -4.50
N PHE A 941 -19.71 17.28 -4.96
CA PHE A 941 -19.76 16.50 -6.18
C PHE A 941 -19.44 15.04 -5.87
N ASN A 942 -20.30 14.14 -6.32
CA ASN A 942 -20.06 12.69 -6.27
C ASN A 942 -19.84 12.16 -4.83
N SER A 943 -20.80 12.40 -3.94
CA SER A 943 -20.68 12.13 -2.50
C SER A 943 -21.48 10.90 -2.07
N LEU A 944 -20.89 10.04 -1.24
CA LEU A 944 -21.53 8.89 -0.61
C LEU A 944 -21.77 9.17 0.88
N ALA A 945 -22.96 8.85 1.40
CA ALA A 945 -23.30 9.05 2.81
C ALA A 945 -24.18 7.93 3.39
N TRP A 946 -23.83 7.37 4.56
CA TRP A 946 -24.56 6.24 5.15
C TRP A 946 -24.45 6.07 6.68
N ALA A 947 -25.38 5.26 7.22
CA ALA A 947 -25.55 4.89 8.63
C ALA A 947 -26.16 5.95 9.59
N CYS A 948 -26.33 7.20 9.16
CA CYS A 948 -27.04 8.21 9.95
C CYS A 948 -28.55 8.12 9.73
N THR A 949 -29.32 8.15 10.82
CA THR A 949 -30.80 8.14 10.80
C THR A 949 -31.42 9.53 10.82
N THR A 950 -30.63 10.58 11.06
CA THR A 950 -31.08 11.97 11.11
C THR A 950 -30.62 12.83 9.93
N GLY A 951 -29.67 12.34 9.12
CA GLY A 951 -29.37 12.89 7.80
C GLY A 951 -28.42 14.07 7.79
N SER A 952 -28.72 15.05 6.95
CA SER A 952 -27.91 16.27 6.79
C SER A 952 -28.77 17.50 7.06
N ASP A 953 -28.20 18.50 7.74
CA ASP A 953 -28.85 19.78 7.97
C ASP A 953 -28.18 20.87 7.14
N ILE A 954 -29.01 21.63 6.42
CA ILE A 954 -28.59 22.79 5.66
C ILE A 954 -29.29 24.02 6.23
N ALA A 955 -28.66 24.68 7.20
CA ALA A 955 -29.17 25.90 7.81
C ALA A 955 -28.39 27.15 7.33
N GLY A 956 -28.64 28.27 8.00
CA GLY A 956 -27.96 29.53 7.72
C GLY A 956 -28.52 30.25 6.49
N SER A 957 -27.77 31.24 6.00
CA SER A 957 -28.18 32.08 4.86
C SER A 957 -27.36 31.84 3.59
N GLY A 958 -26.39 30.92 3.67
CA GLY A 958 -25.46 30.57 2.61
C GLY A 958 -26.08 29.75 1.47
N SER A 959 -25.20 29.17 0.67
CA SER A 959 -25.51 28.49 -0.59
C SER A 959 -24.79 27.15 -0.65
N VAL A 960 -25.55 26.06 -0.83
CA VAL A 960 -25.02 24.69 -0.89
C VAL A 960 -25.46 24.00 -2.17
N VAL A 961 -24.51 23.39 -2.87
CA VAL A 961 -24.76 22.53 -4.04
C VAL A 961 -24.50 21.08 -3.65
N LEU A 962 -25.45 20.20 -3.95
CA LEU A 962 -25.33 18.75 -3.86
C LEU A 962 -25.54 18.16 -5.26
N GLN A 963 -24.47 17.73 -5.93
CA GLN A 963 -24.52 17.07 -7.23
C GLN A 963 -24.08 15.62 -7.07
N GLN A 964 -24.91 14.67 -7.49
CA GLN A 964 -24.67 13.24 -7.27
C GLN A 964 -24.40 12.92 -5.78
N TRP A 965 -25.27 13.43 -4.91
CA TRP A 965 -25.27 13.06 -3.49
C TRP A 965 -26.08 11.79 -3.29
N LYS A 966 -25.46 10.73 -2.79
CA LYS A 966 -26.13 9.47 -2.46
C LYS A 966 -26.23 9.30 -0.95
N SER A 967 -27.46 9.19 -0.42
CA SER A 967 -27.69 8.90 1.00
C SER A 967 -28.53 7.64 1.24
N ARG A 968 -28.00 6.72 2.06
CA ARG A 968 -28.63 5.41 2.32
C ARG A 968 -29.69 5.41 3.42
N ASN A 969 -29.44 6.08 4.55
CA ASN A 969 -30.24 5.87 5.77
C ASN A 969 -31.11 7.07 6.17
N SER A 970 -31.01 8.19 5.47
CA SER A 970 -31.72 9.44 5.79
C SER A 970 -31.65 10.46 4.65
N GLY A 971 -32.55 11.43 4.65
CA GLY A 971 -32.62 12.53 3.67
C GLY A 971 -31.89 13.81 4.10
N VAL A 972 -32.13 14.89 3.36
CA VAL A 972 -31.59 16.23 3.62
C VAL A 972 -32.67 17.12 4.23
N GLN A 973 -32.35 17.79 5.32
CA GLN A 973 -33.17 18.84 5.95
C GLN A 973 -32.66 20.20 5.49
N HIS A 974 -33.39 20.86 4.60
CA HIS A 974 -33.10 22.22 4.17
C HIS A 974 -33.82 23.21 5.07
N LEU A 975 -33.09 23.78 6.02
CA LEU A 975 -33.61 24.63 7.09
C LEU A 975 -33.48 26.14 6.79
N GLY A 976 -32.55 26.54 5.92
CA GLY A 976 -32.34 27.94 5.57
C GLY A 976 -31.47 28.14 4.32
N GLY A 977 -31.40 29.37 3.82
CA GLY A 977 -30.50 29.72 2.72
C GLY A 977 -30.92 29.12 1.38
N THR A 978 -29.94 28.75 0.55
CA THR A 978 -30.18 28.19 -0.80
C THR A 978 -29.57 26.82 -0.99
N LEU A 979 -30.35 25.89 -1.53
CA LEU A 979 -29.92 24.55 -1.89
C LEU A 979 -30.18 24.29 -3.38
N TRP A 980 -29.17 23.75 -4.06
CA TRP A 980 -29.30 23.15 -5.38
C TRP A 980 -28.93 21.68 -5.30
N MET A 981 -29.84 20.80 -5.72
CA MET A 981 -29.68 19.34 -5.68
C MET A 981 -29.95 18.75 -7.06
N ASP A 982 -28.95 18.10 -7.64
CA ASP A 982 -28.98 17.53 -9.00
C ASP A 982 -28.46 16.09 -9.01
N SER A 983 -29.10 15.22 -9.78
CA SER A 983 -28.64 13.85 -10.07
C SER A 983 -28.35 13.03 -8.81
N SER A 984 -29.00 13.38 -7.71
CA SER A 984 -28.75 12.82 -6.38
C SER A 984 -29.71 11.67 -6.11
N PHE A 985 -29.29 10.75 -5.24
CA PHE A 985 -30.01 9.52 -4.96
C PHE A 985 -30.32 9.37 -3.46
N GLY A 986 -31.61 9.27 -3.12
CA GLY A 986 -32.06 9.15 -1.74
C GLY A 986 -32.91 7.91 -1.51
N HIS A 987 -32.55 7.13 -0.49
CA HIS A 987 -33.20 5.84 -0.23
C HIS A 987 -34.38 5.95 0.76
N THR A 988 -34.42 7.02 1.55
CA THR A 988 -35.44 7.24 2.59
C THR A 988 -36.39 8.35 2.20
N THR A 989 -37.63 8.28 2.71
CA THR A 989 -38.67 9.27 2.45
C THR A 989 -38.95 10.10 3.71
N PRO A 990 -39.04 11.45 3.62
CA PRO A 990 -38.73 12.26 2.45
C PRO A 990 -37.22 12.31 2.18
N GLN A 991 -36.82 12.34 0.92
CA GLN A 991 -35.42 12.52 0.52
C GLN A 991 -34.94 13.96 0.77
N LEU A 992 -35.86 14.93 0.62
CA LEU A 992 -35.62 16.34 0.90
C LEU A 992 -36.79 16.92 1.70
N ALA A 993 -36.51 17.48 2.88
CA ALA A 993 -37.46 18.26 3.65
C ALA A 993 -37.09 19.75 3.57
N ILE A 994 -38.05 20.63 3.32
CA ILE A 994 -37.85 22.06 3.10
C ILE A 994 -38.61 22.84 4.17
N GLY A 995 -37.85 23.48 5.06
CA GLY A 995 -38.36 24.29 6.17
C GLY A 995 -38.96 25.63 5.73
N PRO A 996 -39.68 26.32 6.63
CA PRO A 996 -40.37 27.57 6.33
C PRO A 996 -39.42 28.75 6.05
N ASP A 997 -38.20 28.71 6.59
CA ASP A 997 -37.20 29.79 6.50
C ASP A 997 -36.26 29.67 5.28
N VAL A 998 -36.55 28.72 4.37
CA VAL A 998 -35.78 28.52 3.15
C VAL A 998 -36.00 29.65 2.13
N ARG A 999 -34.89 30.19 1.60
CA ARG A 999 -34.90 31.21 0.55
C ARG A 999 -35.15 30.64 -0.85
N ARG A 1000 -34.55 29.49 -1.16
CA ARG A 1000 -34.73 28.79 -2.44
C ARG A 1000 -34.21 27.36 -2.36
N ALA A 1001 -35.01 26.40 -2.79
CA ALA A 1001 -34.56 25.04 -3.06
C ALA A 1001 -34.78 24.68 -4.53
N THR A 1002 -33.81 24.01 -5.16
CA THR A 1002 -33.95 23.49 -6.52
C THR A 1002 -33.55 22.02 -6.54
N ALA A 1003 -34.50 21.14 -6.85
CA ALA A 1003 -34.28 19.70 -6.99
C ALA A 1003 -34.53 19.28 -8.45
N TYR A 1004 -33.47 18.88 -9.16
CA TYR A 1004 -33.52 18.54 -10.59
C TYR A 1004 -32.98 17.12 -10.85
N ALA A 1005 -33.72 16.31 -11.60
CA ALA A 1005 -33.29 14.98 -12.06
C ALA A 1005 -32.80 14.04 -10.93
N ASN A 1006 -33.42 14.11 -9.75
CA ASN A 1006 -33.06 13.26 -8.63
C ASN A 1006 -33.85 11.96 -8.63
N VAL A 1007 -33.23 10.90 -8.12
CA VAL A 1007 -33.78 9.55 -8.09
C VAL A 1007 -34.07 9.17 -6.64
N GLY A 1008 -35.22 8.55 -6.36
CA GLY A 1008 -35.58 8.13 -5.00
C GLY A 1008 -36.15 6.72 -4.98
N ASN A 1009 -35.80 5.92 -3.98
CA ASN A 1009 -36.39 4.59 -3.80
C ASN A 1009 -37.91 4.73 -3.55
N GLY A 1010 -38.75 4.23 -4.47
CA GLY A 1010 -40.20 4.44 -4.44
C GLY A 1010 -40.68 5.84 -4.85
N GLY A 1011 -39.80 6.68 -5.39
CA GLY A 1011 -40.07 8.07 -5.77
C GLY A 1011 -39.18 9.04 -5.00
N PHE A 1012 -38.72 10.10 -5.66
CA PHE A 1012 -38.05 11.20 -4.96
C PHE A 1012 -39.09 12.14 -4.35
N VAL A 1013 -39.26 12.05 -3.04
CA VAL A 1013 -40.27 12.75 -2.26
C VAL A 1013 -39.67 13.99 -1.60
N ILE A 1014 -40.37 15.10 -1.78
CA ILE A 1014 -40.07 16.38 -1.15
C ILE A 1014 -41.19 16.70 -0.15
N ASP A 1015 -40.84 16.90 1.12
CA ASP A 1015 -41.75 17.42 2.14
C ASP A 1015 -41.49 18.92 2.34
N ALA A 1016 -42.37 19.77 1.83
CA ALA A 1016 -42.13 21.22 1.79
C ALA A 1016 -43.14 22.02 2.60
N GLN A 1017 -42.64 22.75 3.59
CA GLN A 1017 -43.39 23.75 4.35
C GLN A 1017 -43.27 25.16 3.72
N SER A 1018 -42.27 25.37 2.85
CA SER A 1018 -42.10 26.58 2.04
C SER A 1018 -42.61 26.36 0.61
N GLN A 1019 -43.13 27.42 -0.02
CA GLN A 1019 -43.47 27.41 -1.45
C GLN A 1019 -42.29 27.87 -2.35
N GLN A 1020 -41.14 28.21 -1.77
CA GLN A 1020 -39.97 28.69 -2.51
C GLN A 1020 -39.07 27.53 -2.97
N TYR A 1021 -39.66 26.59 -3.72
CA TYR A 1021 -38.90 25.49 -4.31
C TYR A 1021 -39.31 25.17 -5.75
N ASP A 1022 -38.34 24.70 -6.52
CA ASP A 1022 -38.52 24.18 -7.87
C ASP A 1022 -38.11 22.70 -7.87
N ALA A 1023 -39.00 21.81 -8.33
CA ALA A 1023 -38.73 20.39 -8.45
C ALA A 1023 -39.08 19.88 -9.86
N ARG A 1024 -38.14 19.23 -10.56
CA ARG A 1024 -38.32 18.78 -11.95
C ARG A 1024 -37.60 17.46 -12.22
N LEU A 1025 -38.20 16.64 -13.08
CA LEU A 1025 -37.64 15.39 -13.60
C LEU A 1025 -37.25 14.34 -12.53
N ASN A 1026 -37.78 14.47 -11.32
CA ASN A 1026 -37.52 13.57 -10.21
C ASN A 1026 -38.30 12.25 -10.34
N ILE A 1027 -37.65 11.08 -10.22
CA ILE A 1027 -38.20 9.76 -10.57
C ILE A 1027 -38.13 8.73 -9.43
N ALA A 1028 -38.96 7.68 -9.52
CA ALA A 1028 -38.88 6.50 -8.68
C ALA A 1028 -37.82 5.53 -9.18
N ARG A 1029 -36.98 4.99 -8.30
CA ARG A 1029 -35.98 3.96 -8.62
C ARG A 1029 -36.61 2.57 -8.72
#